data_AF-A0A0A2MT33-F1
#
_entry.id   AF-A0A0A2MT33-F1
#
_cell.length_a   1.000
_cell.length_b   1.000
_cell.length_c   1.000
_cell.angle_alpha   90.00
_cell.angle_beta   90.00
_cell.angle_gamma   90.00
#
_symmetry.space_group_name_H-M   'P 1'
#
loop_
_entity.id
_entity.type
_entity.pdbx_description
1 polymer ?
#
loop_
_entity_poly.entity_id
_entity_poly.type
_entity_poly.pdbx_seq_one_letter_code
_entity_poly.pdbx_strand_id
1 'polypeptide(L)'
;MLSAIVNAQQVSSIDSNGAEARAYFVSTLTKIAHPVLNALSNNRLKLDMPVETAPNAYGDRDKVTYLEAFGRTLSGMAPWLELGADATEEGKLREQYIQMALKCIDNATNPQAADYMNFTNGGQPLVDAAFFAEALIRAPRQLWDPLEPRVKQNVLTALKSTRSISPAYMNWLLFTGMIEAAILKFDAAGQADMVRLEYALNKHNEWYLGDGVYGDGADFHYDYYNSFVIQPMILDILLVLKDKKQALKGWRYKSDYIDGYSKFLERSRRYAGIQERLISPEGTYPAVGRSLAYRVGAFQALSQMALLQELPQDVNPAQVRCALYAIIKKQMEAPGTFDANGWLTLGFYGHQPEIAEGYISTGSLYLCTTAFLALGLPQQTAFWAAPSVPYTQQQIWGDKKAPIDHAFYPDNAKHNPVWQTVTDSTSFGSDKLFKKQWNNFYPWGTDHNGSARMYKSQIILKDNVLQLKATKVKKAEGKSKLDPHLDIKYQSGAVHAKHQVTVSNEYPVYKISGEFKAPTAAGTWPAFWLTAVNGWPPETDILEFKGDATNWQNTFITPQNCTTIKTTLDDALEQWHTYTAILKRIDDEHTSITYYIDDEKKGEHYTNFTNKPLWLIINLQMEGSSGEKGPDAETNFYAKNVSIKRIKAQ
;
A
#
# COMPACT_ATOMS: atom_id res chain seq x y z
N MET A 1 1.15 26.20 51.95
CA MET A 1 1.64 24.95 51.33
C MET A 1 0.48 23.98 51.27
N LEU A 2 -0.22 23.93 50.14
CA LEU A 2 -1.27 22.93 49.88
C LEU A 2 -0.82 22.18 48.63
N SER A 3 -0.26 21.00 48.88
CA SER A 3 0.25 20.08 47.89
C SER A 3 -0.88 19.21 47.33
N ALA A 4 -0.99 19.24 46.00
CA ALA A 4 -1.30 18.12 45.12
C ALA A 4 -2.55 17.27 45.42
N ILE A 5 -3.62 17.54 44.65
CA ILE A 5 -4.45 16.48 44.08
C ILE A 5 -4.64 16.83 42.60
N VAL A 6 -3.71 16.37 41.77
CA VAL A 6 -3.97 16.17 40.34
C VAL A 6 -4.08 14.66 40.18
N ASN A 7 -5.31 14.15 40.17
CA ASN A 7 -5.59 12.81 39.67
C ASN A 7 -5.37 12.85 38.16
N ALA A 8 -4.15 12.55 37.72
CA ALA A 8 -3.92 12.10 36.37
C ALA A 8 -4.67 10.77 36.21
N GLN A 9 -5.84 10.81 35.57
CA GLN A 9 -6.43 9.61 34.98
C GLN A 9 -5.35 8.97 34.12
N GLN A 10 -5.10 7.68 34.35
CA GLN A 10 -4.20 6.86 33.55
C GLN A 10 -4.54 7.06 32.07
N VAL A 11 -3.68 7.81 31.38
CA VAL A 11 -3.64 7.82 29.91
C VAL A 11 -3.45 6.36 29.51
N SER A 12 -4.40 5.81 28.74
CA SER A 12 -4.39 4.41 28.32
C SER A 12 -3.03 4.07 27.76
N SER A 13 -2.38 3.08 28.35
CA SER A 13 -1.01 2.70 28.04
C SER A 13 -0.87 2.33 26.57
N ILE A 14 0.21 2.81 25.95
CA ILE A 14 0.64 2.53 24.58
C ILE A 14 1.20 1.10 24.53
N ASP A 15 0.42 0.11 25.00
CA ASP A 15 0.98 -1.17 25.45
C ASP A 15 1.07 -2.25 24.36
N SER A 16 0.36 -2.11 23.24
CA SER A 16 0.51 -3.10 22.16
C SER A 16 1.68 -2.73 21.25
N ASN A 17 2.69 -3.59 21.21
CA ASN A 17 3.67 -3.55 20.13
C ASN A 17 2.96 -3.90 18.79
N GLY A 18 3.61 -3.61 17.66
CA GLY A 18 2.95 -3.76 16.36
C GLY A 18 2.50 -5.19 16.02
N ALA A 19 3.17 -6.22 16.56
CA ALA A 19 2.76 -7.61 16.36
C ALA A 19 1.47 -7.93 17.14
N GLU A 20 1.35 -7.47 18.38
CA GLU A 20 0.13 -7.63 19.20
C GLU A 20 -1.05 -6.86 18.60
N ALA A 21 -0.81 -5.64 18.11
CA ALA A 21 -1.83 -4.87 17.40
C ALA A 21 -2.30 -5.60 16.14
N ARG A 22 -1.38 -6.18 15.35
CA ARG A 22 -1.74 -6.98 14.17
C ARG A 22 -2.58 -8.20 14.55
N ALA A 23 -2.15 -8.97 15.55
CA ALA A 23 -2.88 -10.14 16.03
C ALA A 23 -4.31 -9.76 16.49
N TYR A 24 -4.46 -8.62 17.18
CA TYR A 24 -5.77 -8.09 17.56
C TYR A 24 -6.63 -7.69 16.36
N PHE A 25 -6.03 -7.05 15.35
CA PHE A 25 -6.74 -6.65 14.13
C PHE A 25 -7.24 -7.89 13.38
N VAL A 26 -6.39 -8.91 13.21
CA VAL A 26 -6.77 -10.17 12.56
C VAL A 26 -7.88 -10.87 13.34
N SER A 27 -7.74 -11.03 14.66
CA SER A 27 -8.76 -11.70 15.48
C SER A 27 -10.10 -10.96 15.48
N THR A 28 -10.07 -9.63 15.50
CA THR A 28 -11.29 -8.80 15.48
C THR A 28 -11.95 -8.83 14.10
N LEU A 29 -11.18 -8.66 13.01
CA LEU A 29 -11.70 -8.75 11.65
C LEU A 29 -12.34 -10.11 11.38
N THR A 30 -11.66 -11.20 11.76
CA THR A 30 -12.17 -12.56 11.58
C THR A 30 -13.38 -12.84 12.46
N LYS A 31 -13.42 -12.36 13.70
CA LYS A 31 -14.62 -12.43 14.55
C LYS A 31 -15.84 -11.77 13.89
N ILE A 32 -15.64 -10.59 13.28
CA ILE A 32 -16.71 -9.88 12.56
C ILE A 32 -17.12 -10.66 11.30
N ALA A 33 -16.16 -11.03 10.46
CA ALA A 33 -16.43 -11.59 9.14
C ALA A 33 -16.90 -13.05 9.14
N HIS A 34 -16.49 -13.84 10.14
CA HIS A 34 -16.71 -15.29 10.15
C HIS A 34 -18.19 -15.70 10.04
N PRO A 35 -19.13 -15.13 10.81
CA PRO A 35 -20.55 -15.50 10.70
C PRO A 35 -21.09 -15.33 9.28
N VAL A 36 -20.78 -14.21 8.61
CA VAL A 36 -21.23 -13.91 7.25
C VAL A 36 -20.64 -14.89 6.24
N LEU A 37 -19.31 -15.04 6.23
CA LEU A 37 -18.63 -15.86 5.23
C LEU A 37 -18.88 -17.36 5.46
N ASN A 38 -18.97 -17.79 6.72
CA ASN A 38 -19.27 -19.18 7.03
C ASN A 38 -20.69 -19.54 6.60
N ALA A 39 -21.70 -18.72 6.93
CA ALA A 39 -23.07 -18.98 6.52
C ALA A 39 -23.22 -18.95 4.98
N LEU A 40 -22.66 -17.94 4.32
CA LEU A 40 -22.77 -17.78 2.87
C LEU A 40 -22.02 -18.86 2.09
N SER A 41 -20.82 -19.27 2.52
CA SER A 41 -20.08 -20.35 1.86
C SER A 41 -20.79 -21.71 1.97
N ASN A 42 -21.69 -21.86 2.94
CA ASN A 42 -22.55 -23.03 3.12
C ASN A 42 -23.96 -22.88 2.52
N ASN A 43 -24.26 -21.81 1.77
CA ASN A 43 -25.60 -21.51 1.22
C ASN A 43 -26.69 -21.33 2.29
N ARG A 44 -26.35 -20.71 3.42
CA ARG A 44 -27.26 -20.51 4.54
C ARG A 44 -27.30 -19.09 5.10
N LEU A 45 -26.68 -18.08 4.45
CA LEU A 45 -26.67 -16.71 4.98
C LEU A 45 -28.07 -16.15 5.17
N LYS A 46 -28.97 -16.35 4.20
CA LYS A 46 -30.38 -15.92 4.32
C LYS A 46 -31.14 -16.61 5.45
N LEU A 47 -30.71 -17.82 5.81
CA LEU A 47 -31.32 -18.63 6.85
C LEU A 47 -30.76 -18.29 8.25
N ASP A 48 -29.45 -18.09 8.35
CA ASP A 48 -28.72 -18.06 9.61
C ASP A 48 -28.46 -16.61 10.10
N MET A 49 -28.44 -15.60 9.22
CA MET A 49 -28.19 -14.20 9.61
C MET A 49 -29.45 -13.55 10.21
N PRO A 50 -29.38 -13.00 11.43
CA PRO A 50 -30.48 -12.23 12.01
C PRO A 50 -30.65 -10.90 11.27
N VAL A 51 -31.90 -10.52 11.02
CA VAL A 51 -32.23 -9.25 10.36
C VAL A 51 -32.89 -8.32 11.38
N GLU A 52 -32.09 -7.39 11.90
CA GLU A 52 -32.53 -6.23 12.66
C GLU A 52 -32.56 -5.02 11.71
N THR A 53 -33.56 -4.16 11.87
CA THR A 53 -33.73 -2.94 11.04
C THR A 53 -33.98 -1.75 11.94
N ALA A 54 -33.63 -0.55 11.47
CA ALA A 54 -33.91 0.68 12.20
C ALA A 54 -35.41 0.83 12.55
N PRO A 55 -35.75 1.53 13.64
CA PRO A 55 -37.15 1.71 14.07
C PRO A 55 -38.09 2.31 12.99
N ASN A 56 -37.54 3.09 12.06
CA ASN A 56 -38.24 3.73 10.96
C ASN A 56 -37.79 3.20 9.58
N ALA A 57 -37.48 1.90 9.50
CA ALA A 57 -36.91 1.28 8.31
C ALA A 57 -37.79 1.44 7.06
N TYR A 58 -37.15 1.64 5.91
CA TYR A 58 -37.79 1.69 4.59
C TYR A 58 -36.98 0.94 3.53
N GLY A 59 -37.61 0.68 2.38
CA GLY A 59 -36.93 0.10 1.22
C GLY A 59 -36.63 -1.40 1.34
N ASP A 60 -37.53 -2.16 1.99
CA ASP A 60 -37.47 -3.62 2.10
C ASP A 60 -36.10 -4.15 2.54
N ARG A 61 -35.58 -3.63 3.67
CA ARG A 61 -34.22 -3.93 4.16
C ARG A 61 -33.95 -5.43 4.31
N ASP A 62 -34.95 -6.18 4.71
CA ASP A 62 -34.93 -7.64 4.83
C ASP A 62 -34.60 -8.36 3.52
N LYS A 63 -34.90 -7.76 2.36
CA LYS A 63 -34.62 -8.35 1.03
C LYS A 63 -33.25 -7.99 0.47
N VAL A 64 -32.57 -6.98 1.01
CA VAL A 64 -31.31 -6.43 0.45
C VAL A 64 -30.12 -6.58 1.40
N THR A 65 -30.36 -6.76 2.70
CA THR A 65 -29.32 -6.79 3.74
C THR A 65 -28.21 -7.84 3.55
N TYR A 66 -28.45 -8.91 2.79
CA TYR A 66 -27.50 -10.02 2.64
C TYR A 66 -26.34 -9.68 1.69
N LEU A 67 -26.64 -9.04 0.55
CA LEU A 67 -25.60 -8.53 -0.35
C LEU A 67 -24.81 -7.41 0.33
N GLU A 68 -25.51 -6.56 1.09
CA GLU A 68 -24.91 -5.52 1.92
C GLU A 68 -23.88 -6.09 2.92
N ALA A 69 -24.28 -7.10 3.70
CA ALA A 69 -23.40 -7.78 4.66
C ALA A 69 -22.18 -8.38 3.95
N PHE A 70 -22.40 -9.11 2.87
CA PHE A 70 -21.34 -9.79 2.12
C PHE A 70 -20.38 -8.81 1.46
N GLY A 71 -20.89 -7.86 0.67
CA GLY A 71 -20.07 -6.90 -0.07
C GLY A 71 -19.21 -6.04 0.84
N ARG A 72 -19.76 -5.55 1.95
CA ARG A 72 -19.02 -4.75 2.94
C ARG A 72 -17.98 -5.57 3.70
N THR A 73 -18.35 -6.79 4.13
CA THR A 73 -17.40 -7.71 4.78
C THR A 73 -16.21 -7.99 3.87
N LEU A 74 -16.49 -8.35 2.61
CA LEU A 74 -15.45 -8.68 1.64
C LEU A 74 -14.60 -7.45 1.29
N SER A 75 -15.20 -6.25 1.16
CA SER A 75 -14.46 -5.01 0.86
C SER A 75 -13.42 -4.66 1.93
N GLY A 76 -13.78 -4.80 3.22
CA GLY A 76 -12.84 -4.57 4.32
C GLY A 76 -11.79 -5.66 4.51
N MET A 77 -12.14 -6.91 4.19
CA MET A 77 -11.24 -8.06 4.33
C MET A 77 -10.30 -8.23 3.12
N ALA A 78 -10.66 -7.73 1.94
CA ALA A 78 -9.96 -7.95 0.68
C ALA A 78 -8.45 -7.66 0.75
N PRO A 79 -7.96 -6.50 1.25
CA PRO A 79 -6.52 -6.26 1.29
C PRO A 79 -5.74 -7.28 2.11
N TRP A 80 -6.31 -7.79 3.21
CA TRP A 80 -5.70 -8.86 3.97
C TRP A 80 -5.60 -10.12 3.11
N LEU A 81 -6.72 -10.57 2.51
CA LEU A 81 -6.74 -11.76 1.66
C LEU A 81 -5.73 -11.67 0.52
N GLU A 82 -5.59 -10.51 -0.11
CA GLU A 82 -4.70 -10.25 -1.26
C GLU A 82 -3.22 -10.59 -1.00
N LEU A 83 -2.79 -10.61 0.27
CA LEU A 83 -1.46 -11.07 0.66
C LEU A 83 -1.22 -12.57 0.35
N GLY A 84 -2.29 -13.35 0.14
CA GLY A 84 -2.23 -14.77 -0.18
C GLY A 84 -1.96 -15.68 1.02
N ALA A 85 -1.86 -16.98 0.78
CA ALA A 85 -1.45 -17.96 1.80
C ALA A 85 0.07 -17.95 2.00
N ASP A 86 0.53 -18.28 3.20
CA ASP A 86 1.94 -18.48 3.53
C ASP A 86 2.09 -19.51 4.66
N ALA A 87 3.31 -19.87 5.04
CA ALA A 87 3.58 -20.93 6.02
C ALA A 87 3.28 -20.53 7.49
N THR A 88 2.98 -19.26 7.77
CA THR A 88 2.64 -18.79 9.12
C THR A 88 1.22 -19.21 9.52
N GLU A 89 0.91 -19.16 10.82
CA GLU A 89 -0.45 -19.43 11.29
C GLU A 89 -1.47 -18.42 10.74
N GLU A 90 -1.08 -17.15 10.60
CA GLU A 90 -1.92 -16.14 9.95
C GLU A 90 -2.14 -16.45 8.46
N GLY A 91 -1.10 -16.90 7.75
CA GLY A 91 -1.18 -17.31 6.35
C GLY A 91 -2.10 -18.50 6.09
N LYS A 92 -2.06 -19.51 6.98
CA LYS A 92 -2.98 -20.66 6.93
C LYS A 92 -4.42 -20.24 7.24
N LEU A 93 -4.63 -19.36 8.22
CA LEU A 93 -5.95 -18.79 8.49
C LEU A 93 -6.47 -18.02 7.27
N ARG A 94 -5.60 -17.23 6.64
CA ARG A 94 -5.91 -16.46 5.43
C ARG A 94 -6.32 -17.36 4.28
N GLU A 95 -5.63 -18.48 4.07
CA GLU A 95 -6.01 -19.49 3.08
C GLU A 95 -7.45 -19.99 3.29
N GLN A 96 -7.84 -20.30 4.53
CA GLN A 96 -9.20 -20.73 4.84
C GLN A 96 -10.25 -19.68 4.45
N TYR A 97 -9.98 -18.40 4.74
CA TYR A 97 -10.87 -17.30 4.38
C TYR A 97 -10.90 -17.03 2.87
N ILE A 98 -9.78 -17.19 2.15
CA ILE A 98 -9.76 -17.11 0.68
C ILE A 98 -10.69 -18.19 0.10
N GLN A 99 -10.57 -19.44 0.53
CA GLN A 99 -11.41 -20.53 0.05
C GLN A 99 -12.90 -20.31 0.39
N MET A 100 -13.18 -19.78 1.59
CA MET A 100 -14.54 -19.43 2.01
C MET A 100 -15.12 -18.31 1.14
N ALA A 101 -14.34 -17.26 0.87
CA ALA A 101 -14.74 -16.13 0.03
C ALA A 101 -15.03 -16.55 -1.41
N LEU A 102 -14.20 -17.42 -2.02
CA LEU A 102 -14.45 -17.95 -3.37
C LEU A 102 -15.78 -18.69 -3.46
N LYS A 103 -16.11 -19.53 -2.46
CA LYS A 103 -17.43 -20.19 -2.37
C LYS A 103 -18.57 -19.19 -2.17
N CYS A 104 -18.36 -18.17 -1.35
CA CYS A 104 -19.34 -17.10 -1.15
C CYS A 104 -19.66 -16.37 -2.46
N ILE A 105 -18.64 -16.05 -3.27
CA ILE A 105 -18.80 -15.39 -4.56
C ILE A 105 -19.66 -16.24 -5.51
N ASP A 106 -19.39 -17.55 -5.58
CA ASP A 106 -20.21 -18.46 -6.40
C ASP A 106 -21.65 -18.51 -5.90
N ASN A 107 -21.86 -18.76 -4.60
CA ASN A 107 -23.20 -18.85 -4.01
C ASN A 107 -24.01 -17.54 -4.18
N ALA A 108 -23.37 -16.38 -4.00
CA ALA A 108 -24.02 -15.08 -4.14
C ALA A 108 -24.41 -14.74 -5.59
N THR A 109 -23.74 -15.32 -6.59
CA THR A 109 -23.93 -14.97 -8.01
C THR A 109 -24.51 -16.10 -8.85
N ASN A 110 -24.66 -17.31 -8.31
CA ASN A 110 -25.28 -18.45 -8.97
C ASN A 110 -26.83 -18.40 -8.84
N PRO A 111 -27.60 -18.23 -9.94
CA PRO A 111 -29.06 -18.15 -9.88
C PRO A 111 -29.78 -19.38 -9.31
N GLN A 112 -29.10 -20.52 -9.17
CA GLN A 112 -29.64 -21.76 -8.60
C GLN A 112 -29.30 -21.94 -7.12
N ALA A 113 -28.47 -21.07 -6.53
CA ALA A 113 -28.08 -21.14 -5.13
C ALA A 113 -29.16 -20.57 -4.21
N ALA A 114 -29.31 -21.14 -3.00
CA ALA A 114 -30.25 -20.63 -2.00
C ALA A 114 -29.92 -19.17 -1.61
N ASP A 115 -28.62 -18.85 -1.53
CA ASP A 115 -28.13 -17.51 -1.22
C ASP A 115 -27.89 -16.64 -2.46
N TYR A 116 -28.47 -16.95 -3.62
CA TYR A 116 -28.38 -16.07 -4.79
C TYR A 116 -28.86 -14.65 -4.46
N MET A 117 -28.02 -13.64 -4.68
CA MET A 117 -28.28 -12.28 -4.23
C MET A 117 -29.04 -11.45 -5.27
N ASN A 118 -29.79 -10.46 -4.78
CA ASN A 118 -30.48 -9.48 -5.61
C ASN A 118 -29.52 -8.36 -6.03
N PHE A 119 -29.32 -8.18 -7.34
CA PHE A 119 -28.48 -7.11 -7.92
C PHE A 119 -29.29 -6.02 -8.66
N THR A 120 -30.61 -6.15 -8.76
CA THR A 120 -31.43 -5.35 -9.70
C THR A 120 -32.68 -4.72 -9.10
N ASN A 121 -33.33 -5.36 -8.13
CA ASN A 121 -34.63 -4.92 -7.63
C ASN A 121 -34.45 -3.94 -6.45
N GLY A 122 -34.97 -2.72 -6.60
CA GLY A 122 -34.80 -1.64 -5.63
C GLY A 122 -33.52 -0.83 -5.85
N GLY A 123 -33.30 0.20 -5.01
CA GLY A 123 -32.13 1.08 -5.13
C GLY A 123 -30.87 0.56 -4.44
N GLN A 124 -31.03 -0.12 -3.30
CA GLN A 124 -29.92 -0.57 -2.46
C GLN A 124 -28.92 -1.53 -3.14
N PRO A 125 -29.33 -2.49 -4.00
CA PRO A 125 -28.37 -3.40 -4.64
C PRO A 125 -27.24 -2.72 -5.40
N LEU A 126 -27.44 -1.50 -5.90
CA LEU A 126 -26.39 -0.71 -6.53
C LEU A 126 -25.24 -0.40 -5.56
N VAL A 127 -25.58 -0.01 -4.33
CA VAL A 127 -24.61 0.30 -3.26
C VAL A 127 -23.83 -0.95 -2.88
N ASP A 128 -24.54 -2.05 -2.67
CA ASP A 128 -23.93 -3.28 -2.16
C ASP A 128 -23.07 -3.97 -3.23
N ALA A 129 -23.50 -3.93 -4.48
CA ALA A 129 -22.72 -4.39 -5.63
C ALA A 129 -21.43 -3.57 -5.82
N ALA A 130 -21.43 -2.28 -5.47
CA ALA A 130 -20.24 -1.45 -5.54
C ALA A 130 -19.19 -1.84 -4.48
N PHE A 131 -19.59 -2.12 -3.23
CA PHE A 131 -18.67 -2.67 -2.23
C PHE A 131 -18.16 -4.06 -2.62
N PHE A 132 -19.02 -4.91 -3.21
CA PHE A 132 -18.57 -6.18 -3.77
C PHE A 132 -17.54 -6.00 -4.90
N ALA A 133 -17.80 -5.08 -5.84
CA ALA A 133 -16.88 -4.73 -6.92
C ALA A 133 -15.54 -4.17 -6.40
N GLU A 134 -15.60 -3.30 -5.39
CA GLU A 134 -14.43 -2.73 -4.71
C GLU A 134 -13.58 -3.82 -4.06
N ALA A 135 -14.20 -4.82 -3.42
CA ALA A 135 -13.49 -5.97 -2.87
C ALA A 135 -12.70 -6.76 -3.92
N LEU A 136 -13.32 -7.00 -5.09
CA LEU A 136 -12.65 -7.68 -6.21
C LEU A 136 -11.46 -6.86 -6.73
N ILE A 137 -11.61 -5.54 -6.86
CA ILE A 137 -10.53 -4.64 -7.29
C ILE A 137 -9.37 -4.63 -6.28
N ARG A 138 -9.66 -4.68 -4.98
CA ARG A 138 -8.66 -4.68 -3.90
C ARG A 138 -7.89 -5.99 -3.79
N ALA A 139 -8.51 -7.11 -4.16
CA ALA A 139 -7.89 -8.44 -4.05
C ALA A 139 -8.01 -9.30 -5.32
N PRO A 140 -7.54 -8.84 -6.49
CA PRO A 140 -7.75 -9.53 -7.76
C PRO A 140 -7.07 -10.91 -7.79
N ARG A 141 -5.87 -11.05 -7.21
CA ARG A 141 -5.12 -12.33 -7.26
C ARG A 141 -5.79 -13.43 -6.46
N GLN A 142 -6.58 -13.07 -5.45
CA GLN A 142 -7.17 -14.03 -4.52
C GLN A 142 -8.68 -14.17 -4.67
N LEU A 143 -9.38 -13.10 -5.13
CA LEU A 143 -10.84 -13.09 -5.26
C LEU A 143 -11.33 -13.16 -6.71
N TRP A 144 -10.47 -12.88 -7.71
CA TRP A 144 -10.86 -12.93 -9.12
C TRP A 144 -10.13 -14.03 -9.88
N ASP A 145 -8.80 -14.01 -9.90
CA ASP A 145 -7.98 -14.91 -10.72
C ASP A 145 -8.31 -16.41 -10.51
N PRO A 146 -8.52 -16.90 -9.26
CA PRO A 146 -8.81 -18.30 -9.00
C PRO A 146 -10.24 -18.73 -9.37
N LEU A 147 -11.16 -17.79 -9.64
CA LEU A 147 -12.55 -18.12 -9.98
C LEU A 147 -12.61 -18.88 -11.31
N GLU A 148 -13.45 -19.92 -11.33
CA GLU A 148 -13.78 -20.63 -12.56
C GLU A 148 -14.45 -19.69 -13.58
N PRO A 149 -14.31 -19.94 -14.90
CA PRO A 149 -14.90 -19.11 -15.95
C PRO A 149 -16.41 -18.87 -15.78
N ARG A 150 -17.16 -19.89 -15.33
CA ARG A 150 -18.61 -19.77 -15.03
C ARG A 150 -18.87 -18.71 -13.96
N VAL A 151 -18.10 -18.73 -12.86
CA VAL A 151 -18.29 -17.80 -11.74
C VAL A 151 -17.89 -16.38 -12.16
N LYS A 152 -16.78 -16.22 -12.88
CA LYS A 152 -16.39 -14.92 -13.48
C LYS A 152 -17.51 -14.34 -14.35
N GLN A 153 -18.14 -15.17 -15.18
CA GLN A 153 -19.26 -14.74 -16.01
C GLN A 153 -20.49 -14.36 -15.19
N ASN A 154 -20.82 -15.12 -14.14
CA ASN A 154 -21.92 -14.80 -13.22
C ASN A 154 -21.70 -13.46 -12.51
N VAL A 155 -20.48 -13.21 -12.01
CA VAL A 155 -20.10 -11.93 -11.40
C VAL A 155 -20.28 -10.78 -12.38
N LEU A 156 -19.72 -10.87 -13.60
CA LEU A 156 -19.86 -9.80 -14.60
C LEU A 156 -21.31 -9.57 -15.00
N THR A 157 -22.12 -10.63 -15.09
CA THR A 157 -23.55 -10.53 -15.38
C THR A 157 -24.29 -9.82 -14.25
N ALA A 158 -24.02 -10.18 -13.00
CA ALA A 158 -24.58 -9.54 -11.82
C ALA A 158 -24.22 -8.05 -11.75
N LEU A 159 -22.93 -7.70 -11.93
CA LEU A 159 -22.47 -6.31 -11.94
C LEU A 159 -23.12 -5.49 -13.06
N LYS A 160 -23.17 -6.01 -14.29
CA LYS A 160 -23.83 -5.33 -15.43
C LYS A 160 -25.33 -5.16 -15.23
N SER A 161 -25.98 -6.08 -14.50
CA SER A 161 -27.42 -6.01 -14.26
C SER A 161 -27.82 -4.79 -13.42
N THR A 162 -26.90 -4.25 -12.59
CA THR A 162 -27.14 -3.04 -11.78
C THR A 162 -27.42 -1.78 -12.62
N ARG A 163 -27.10 -1.79 -13.92
CA ARG A 163 -27.30 -0.64 -14.83
C ARG A 163 -28.76 -0.22 -14.97
N SER A 164 -29.71 -1.09 -14.62
CA SER A 164 -31.14 -0.76 -14.56
C SER A 164 -31.51 0.18 -13.40
N ILE A 165 -30.64 0.32 -12.40
CA ILE A 165 -30.86 1.16 -11.23
C ILE A 165 -30.40 2.59 -11.54
N SER A 166 -31.28 3.56 -11.31
CA SER A 166 -30.94 4.98 -11.41
C SER A 166 -30.30 5.46 -10.09
N PRO A 167 -29.06 5.97 -10.11
CA PRO A 167 -28.42 6.46 -8.89
C PRO A 167 -29.00 7.79 -8.44
N ALA A 168 -29.07 8.02 -7.13
CA ALA A 168 -29.30 9.35 -6.60
C ALA A 168 -28.13 10.31 -6.95
N TYR A 169 -28.41 11.60 -7.05
CA TYR A 169 -27.43 12.60 -7.48
C TYR A 169 -26.56 13.10 -6.32
N MET A 170 -25.76 12.17 -5.78
CA MET A 170 -24.88 12.34 -4.61
C MET A 170 -23.77 11.28 -4.67
N ASN A 171 -23.25 10.79 -3.53
CA ASN A 171 -22.27 9.70 -3.47
C ASN A 171 -22.67 8.44 -4.27
N TRP A 172 -23.96 8.24 -4.54
CA TRP A 172 -24.46 7.10 -5.33
C TRP A 172 -23.90 7.03 -6.74
N LEU A 173 -23.44 8.16 -7.30
CA LEU A 173 -22.73 8.16 -8.58
C LEU A 173 -21.43 7.33 -8.50
N LEU A 174 -20.71 7.38 -7.38
CA LEU A 174 -19.48 6.59 -7.20
C LEU A 174 -19.75 5.09 -7.14
N PHE A 175 -20.92 4.64 -6.67
CA PHE A 175 -21.27 3.23 -6.74
C PHE A 175 -21.34 2.74 -8.19
N THR A 176 -21.96 3.52 -9.08
CA THR A 176 -21.96 3.21 -10.51
C THR A 176 -20.54 3.22 -11.09
N GLY A 177 -19.73 4.23 -10.73
CA GLY A 177 -18.35 4.34 -11.20
C GLY A 177 -17.46 3.18 -10.73
N MET A 178 -17.62 2.72 -9.49
CA MET A 178 -16.87 1.62 -8.90
C MET A 178 -17.18 0.29 -9.60
N ILE A 179 -18.47 0.04 -9.86
CA ILE A 179 -18.91 -1.16 -10.59
C ILE A 179 -18.31 -1.17 -12.01
N GLU A 180 -18.39 -0.04 -12.72
CA GLU A 180 -17.83 0.07 -14.07
C GLU A 180 -16.29 0.02 -14.07
N ALA A 181 -15.62 0.48 -13.01
CA ALA A 181 -14.19 0.28 -12.84
C ALA A 181 -13.84 -1.22 -12.68
N ALA A 182 -14.64 -1.99 -11.94
CA ALA A 182 -14.41 -3.44 -11.83
C ALA A 182 -14.63 -4.14 -13.18
N ILE A 183 -15.68 -3.76 -13.91
CA ILE A 183 -15.93 -4.26 -15.28
C ILE A 183 -14.75 -3.89 -16.19
N LEU A 184 -14.25 -2.65 -16.14
CA LEU A 184 -13.07 -2.22 -16.91
C LEU A 184 -11.82 -3.04 -16.55
N LYS A 185 -11.66 -3.40 -15.27
CA LYS A 185 -10.51 -4.18 -14.81
C LYS A 185 -10.55 -5.61 -15.34
N PHE A 186 -11.72 -6.25 -15.28
CA PHE A 186 -11.87 -7.70 -15.37
C PHE A 186 -12.55 -8.22 -16.65
N ASP A 187 -13.37 -7.41 -17.31
CA ASP A 187 -14.07 -7.83 -18.52
C ASP A 187 -13.17 -7.69 -19.75
N ALA A 188 -12.65 -8.81 -20.24
CA ALA A 188 -11.83 -8.87 -21.45
C ALA A 188 -12.58 -8.40 -22.71
N ALA A 189 -13.91 -8.41 -22.72
CA ALA A 189 -14.71 -7.89 -23.82
C ALA A 189 -14.77 -6.35 -23.85
N GLY A 190 -14.23 -5.66 -22.83
CA GLY A 190 -14.12 -4.20 -22.81
C GLY A 190 -15.47 -3.48 -22.72
N GLN A 191 -16.47 -4.07 -22.07
CA GLN A 191 -17.84 -3.54 -22.01
C GLN A 191 -18.10 -2.58 -20.86
N ALA A 192 -17.06 -1.98 -20.28
CA ALA A 192 -17.22 -0.96 -19.24
C ALA A 192 -17.91 0.29 -19.81
N ASP A 193 -18.90 0.80 -19.08
CA ASP A 193 -19.59 2.04 -19.42
C ASP A 193 -18.80 3.24 -18.89
N MET A 194 -17.92 3.76 -19.74
CA MET A 194 -17.06 4.89 -19.40
C MET A 194 -17.86 6.16 -19.09
N VAL A 195 -19.06 6.34 -19.64
CA VAL A 195 -19.88 7.54 -19.38
C VAL A 195 -20.34 7.56 -17.92
N ARG A 196 -20.76 6.42 -17.38
CA ARG A 196 -21.14 6.30 -15.95
C ARG A 196 -19.96 6.56 -15.02
N LEU A 197 -18.81 5.99 -15.35
CA LEU A 197 -17.57 6.19 -14.58
C LEU A 197 -17.13 7.66 -14.61
N GLU A 198 -17.09 8.27 -15.79
CA GLU A 198 -16.75 9.68 -15.99
C GLU A 198 -17.68 10.61 -15.23
N TYR A 199 -18.99 10.34 -15.30
CA TYR A 199 -19.98 11.17 -14.64
C TYR A 199 -19.77 11.22 -13.13
N ALA A 200 -19.46 10.08 -12.51
CA ALA A 200 -19.15 10.01 -11.08
C ALA A 200 -17.92 10.87 -10.72
N LEU A 201 -16.83 10.75 -11.47
CA LEU A 201 -15.59 11.50 -11.22
C LEU A 201 -15.74 13.00 -11.48
N ASN A 202 -16.40 13.37 -12.58
CA ASN A 202 -16.65 14.78 -12.94
C ASN A 202 -17.45 15.47 -11.84
N LYS A 203 -18.54 14.85 -11.38
CA LYS A 203 -19.39 15.44 -10.34
C LYS A 203 -18.68 15.57 -9.00
N HIS A 204 -17.92 14.58 -8.58
CA HIS A 204 -17.14 14.75 -7.34
C HIS A 204 -16.01 15.76 -7.50
N ASN A 205 -15.43 15.94 -8.69
CA ASN A 205 -14.48 17.02 -8.90
C ASN A 205 -15.14 18.41 -8.84
N GLU A 206 -16.40 18.55 -9.30
CA GLU A 206 -17.22 19.78 -9.12
C GLU A 206 -17.62 19.99 -7.66
N TRP A 207 -17.92 18.92 -6.92
CA TRP A 207 -18.33 18.96 -5.51
C TRP A 207 -17.17 19.01 -4.52
N TYR A 208 -15.95 19.30 -4.96
CA TYR A 208 -14.84 19.50 -4.05
C TYR A 208 -14.98 20.84 -3.32
N LEU A 209 -15.09 20.80 -1.99
CA LEU A 209 -15.40 21.98 -1.16
C LEU A 209 -14.15 22.64 -0.57
N GLY A 210 -13.00 21.96 -0.58
CA GLY A 210 -11.75 22.44 -0.01
C GLY A 210 -11.27 21.59 1.16
N ASP A 211 -10.02 21.82 1.59
CA ASP A 211 -9.35 21.14 2.70
C ASP A 211 -9.42 19.60 2.71
N GLY A 212 -9.47 18.99 1.52
CA GLY A 212 -9.58 17.53 1.38
C GLY A 212 -11.00 16.99 1.56
N VAL A 213 -12.02 17.84 1.57
CA VAL A 213 -13.41 17.45 1.74
C VAL A 213 -14.21 17.63 0.45
N TYR A 214 -15.03 16.64 0.13
CA TYR A 214 -16.03 16.67 -0.91
C TYR A 214 -17.43 16.81 -0.30
N GLY A 215 -18.33 17.47 -1.02
CA GLY A 215 -19.76 17.41 -0.74
C GLY A 215 -20.32 16.03 -1.04
N ASP A 216 -21.41 15.68 -0.34
CA ASP A 216 -22.22 14.52 -0.70
C ASP A 216 -23.37 14.98 -1.60
N GLY A 217 -23.05 15.18 -2.88
CA GLY A 217 -23.77 16.13 -3.72
C GLY A 217 -23.13 17.52 -3.64
N ALA A 218 -23.87 18.57 -3.99
CA ALA A 218 -23.33 19.93 -4.03
C ALA A 218 -23.02 20.51 -2.64
N ASP A 219 -23.69 20.00 -1.60
CA ASP A 219 -23.67 20.58 -0.26
C ASP A 219 -22.69 19.85 0.67
N PHE A 220 -22.15 20.63 1.61
CA PHE A 220 -21.35 20.12 2.72
C PHE A 220 -22.23 19.38 3.72
N HIS A 221 -21.83 18.15 4.04
CA HIS A 221 -22.39 17.38 5.14
C HIS A 221 -21.27 17.05 6.13
N TYR A 222 -21.43 17.48 7.39
CA TYR A 222 -20.47 17.14 8.43
C TYR A 222 -20.76 15.75 9.00
N ASP A 223 -20.54 14.76 8.13
CA ASP A 223 -20.62 13.33 8.40
C ASP A 223 -19.33 12.64 7.90
N TYR A 224 -19.31 11.30 7.96
CA TYR A 224 -18.15 10.51 7.59
C TYR A 224 -18.21 9.93 6.18
N TYR A 225 -19.09 10.39 5.27
CA TYR A 225 -19.19 9.83 3.91
C TYR A 225 -17.95 10.06 3.04
N ASN A 226 -17.17 11.11 3.34
CA ASN A 226 -15.84 11.26 2.76
C ASN A 226 -14.95 10.05 3.08
N SER A 227 -15.12 9.43 4.25
CA SER A 227 -14.42 8.20 4.63
C SER A 227 -15.13 6.94 4.17
N PHE A 228 -16.45 6.85 4.38
CA PHE A 228 -17.21 5.64 4.08
C PHE A 228 -17.22 5.30 2.59
N VAL A 229 -17.19 6.31 1.71
CA VAL A 229 -17.41 6.12 0.27
C VAL A 229 -16.51 7.01 -0.58
N ILE A 230 -16.57 8.34 -0.39
CA ILE A 230 -16.16 9.28 -1.45
C ILE A 230 -14.66 9.20 -1.73
N GLN A 231 -13.81 9.42 -0.72
CA GLN A 231 -12.36 9.37 -0.93
C GLN A 231 -11.92 7.96 -1.37
N PRO A 232 -12.36 6.87 -0.70
CA PRO A 232 -11.86 5.56 -1.06
C PRO A 232 -12.26 5.08 -2.44
N MET A 233 -13.52 5.31 -2.84
CA MET A 233 -13.96 4.89 -4.16
C MET A 233 -13.35 5.74 -5.28
N ILE A 234 -13.14 7.05 -5.06
CA ILE A 234 -12.41 7.88 -6.03
C ILE A 234 -10.99 7.32 -6.23
N LEU A 235 -10.25 7.03 -5.15
CA LEU A 235 -8.89 6.52 -5.27
C LEU A 235 -8.86 5.14 -5.95
N ASP A 236 -9.72 4.22 -5.56
CA ASP A 236 -9.75 2.86 -6.11
C ASP A 236 -10.14 2.88 -7.60
N ILE A 237 -11.11 3.73 -8.01
CA ILE A 237 -11.43 3.95 -9.43
C ILE A 237 -10.22 4.49 -10.19
N LEU A 238 -9.55 5.52 -9.67
CA LEU A 238 -8.39 6.13 -10.33
C LEU A 238 -7.21 5.16 -10.44
N LEU A 239 -7.00 4.29 -9.45
CA LEU A 239 -5.98 3.24 -9.50
C LEU A 239 -6.27 2.23 -10.63
N VAL A 240 -7.53 1.85 -10.83
CA VAL A 240 -7.93 1.01 -11.99
C VAL A 240 -7.68 1.74 -13.31
N LEU A 241 -8.03 3.03 -13.42
CA LEU A 241 -7.76 3.81 -14.63
C LEU A 241 -6.26 3.90 -14.93
N LYS A 242 -5.41 4.04 -13.91
CA LYS A 242 -3.95 4.02 -14.05
C LYS A 242 -3.42 2.66 -14.51
N ASP A 243 -3.90 1.57 -13.91
CA ASP A 243 -3.59 0.19 -14.33
C ASP A 243 -3.96 -0.04 -15.81
N LYS A 244 -5.07 0.56 -16.27
CA LYS A 244 -5.52 0.50 -17.66
C LYS A 244 -5.02 1.66 -18.54
N LYS A 245 -4.00 2.42 -18.14
CA LYS A 245 -3.50 3.60 -18.85
C LYS A 245 -3.21 3.34 -20.34
N GLN A 246 -2.64 2.19 -20.66
CA GLN A 246 -2.31 1.83 -22.04
C GLN A 246 -3.55 1.56 -22.90
N ALA A 247 -4.54 0.85 -22.35
CA ALA A 247 -5.83 0.64 -23.01
C ALA A 247 -6.59 1.96 -23.18
N LEU A 248 -6.43 2.89 -22.24
CA LEU A 248 -7.07 4.20 -22.21
C LEU A 248 -6.24 5.31 -22.87
N LYS A 249 -5.23 4.98 -23.71
CA LYS A 249 -4.35 6.00 -24.33
C LYS A 249 -5.08 7.08 -25.13
N GLY A 250 -6.22 6.75 -25.73
CA GLY A 250 -7.08 7.65 -26.51
C GLY A 250 -8.28 8.20 -25.75
N TRP A 251 -8.42 7.90 -24.46
CA TRP A 251 -9.53 8.37 -23.64
C TRP A 251 -9.40 9.87 -23.37
N ARG A 252 -10.46 10.63 -23.64
CA ARG A 252 -10.45 12.10 -23.60
C ARG A 252 -10.03 12.68 -22.24
N TYR A 253 -10.44 12.06 -21.14
CA TYR A 253 -10.21 12.56 -19.79
C TYR A 253 -8.98 11.95 -19.10
N LYS A 254 -8.09 11.28 -19.86
CA LYS A 254 -6.86 10.71 -19.33
C LYS A 254 -6.01 11.75 -18.59
N SER A 255 -5.89 12.96 -19.13
CA SER A 255 -5.10 14.03 -18.50
C SER A 255 -5.67 14.45 -17.15
N ASP A 256 -7.00 14.54 -17.03
CA ASP A 256 -7.65 15.04 -15.81
C ASP A 256 -7.59 14.03 -14.65
N TYR A 257 -7.62 12.74 -14.97
CA TYR A 257 -7.79 11.67 -13.98
C TYR A 257 -6.58 10.74 -13.85
N ILE A 258 -6.01 10.27 -14.96
CA ILE A 258 -4.85 9.36 -14.92
C ILE A 258 -3.58 10.16 -14.65
N ASP A 259 -3.31 11.18 -15.46
CA ASP A 259 -2.13 12.03 -15.28
C ASP A 259 -2.33 13.03 -14.13
N GLY A 260 -3.59 13.43 -13.87
CA GLY A 260 -4.01 14.27 -12.74
C GLY A 260 -4.26 13.54 -11.42
N TYR A 261 -3.89 12.25 -11.31
CA TYR A 261 -4.12 11.42 -10.11
C TYR A 261 -3.63 12.07 -8.81
N SER A 262 -2.47 12.73 -8.85
CA SER A 262 -1.85 13.37 -7.68
C SER A 262 -2.79 14.36 -6.98
N LYS A 263 -3.62 15.09 -7.73
CA LYS A 263 -4.62 16.02 -7.17
C LYS A 263 -5.57 15.31 -6.20
N PHE A 264 -6.06 14.14 -6.57
CA PHE A 264 -6.99 13.36 -5.75
C PHE A 264 -6.28 12.70 -4.57
N LEU A 265 -5.05 12.25 -4.80
CA LEU A 265 -4.20 11.70 -3.74
C LEU A 265 -3.89 12.74 -2.66
N GLU A 266 -3.55 13.98 -3.03
CA GLU A 266 -3.30 15.06 -2.07
C GLU A 266 -4.55 15.42 -1.24
N ARG A 267 -5.73 15.43 -1.89
CA ARG A 267 -7.00 15.62 -1.18
C ARG A 267 -7.25 14.51 -0.16
N SER A 268 -6.96 13.27 -0.53
CA SER A 268 -7.09 12.10 0.36
C SER A 268 -6.08 12.12 1.51
N ARG A 269 -4.83 12.51 1.22
CA ARG A 269 -3.77 12.75 2.22
C ARG A 269 -4.25 13.72 3.28
N ARG A 270 -4.73 14.90 2.86
CA ARG A 270 -5.23 15.91 3.80
C ARG A 270 -6.35 15.34 4.68
N TYR A 271 -7.34 14.68 4.08
CA TYR A 271 -8.46 14.12 4.82
C TYR A 271 -8.06 13.01 5.80
N ALA A 272 -7.08 12.17 5.46
CA ALA A 272 -6.51 11.20 6.39
C ALA A 272 -5.82 11.86 7.59
N GLY A 273 -5.10 12.98 7.37
CA GLY A 273 -4.55 13.79 8.46
C GLY A 273 -5.63 14.34 9.40
N ILE A 274 -6.76 14.81 8.84
CA ILE A 274 -7.92 15.25 9.62
C ILE A 274 -8.49 14.08 10.44
N GLN A 275 -8.68 12.90 9.83
CA GLN A 275 -9.20 11.73 10.55
C GLN A 275 -8.32 11.29 11.72
N GLU A 276 -7.00 11.24 11.53
CA GLU A 276 -6.08 10.88 12.60
C GLU A 276 -6.21 11.85 13.79
N ARG A 277 -6.43 13.14 13.51
CA ARG A 277 -6.65 14.18 14.53
C ARG A 277 -8.01 14.11 15.20
N LEU A 278 -9.01 13.45 14.61
CA LEU A 278 -10.33 13.29 15.21
C LEU A 278 -10.37 12.20 16.29
N ILE A 279 -9.37 11.32 16.34
CA ILE A 279 -9.29 10.24 17.33
C ILE A 279 -8.79 10.82 18.65
N SER A 280 -9.67 10.86 19.66
CA SER A 280 -9.35 11.37 21.00
C SER A 280 -8.35 10.46 21.72
N PRO A 281 -7.64 10.94 22.76
CA PRO A 281 -6.72 10.13 23.55
C PRO A 281 -7.33 8.86 24.16
N GLU A 282 -8.65 8.87 24.38
CA GLU A 282 -9.46 7.76 24.93
C GLU A 282 -9.91 6.74 23.87
N GLY A 283 -9.47 6.91 22.62
CA GLY A 283 -9.91 6.09 21.50
C GLY A 283 -11.38 6.32 21.16
N THR A 284 -11.84 7.57 21.14
CA THR A 284 -13.19 7.94 20.70
C THR A 284 -13.14 8.96 19.55
N TYR A 285 -14.27 9.26 18.91
CA TYR A 285 -14.39 10.32 17.91
C TYR A 285 -15.77 10.98 17.99
N PRO A 286 -15.93 12.20 17.45
CA PRO A 286 -17.21 12.90 17.48
C PRO A 286 -18.35 12.06 16.85
N ALA A 287 -19.41 11.81 17.61
CA ALA A 287 -20.62 11.16 17.10
C ALA A 287 -21.49 12.20 16.38
N VAL A 288 -21.06 12.61 15.18
CA VAL A 288 -21.72 13.65 14.37
C VAL A 288 -22.13 13.14 13.00
N GLY A 289 -23.24 13.66 12.50
CA GLY A 289 -23.77 13.30 11.19
C GLY A 289 -24.50 11.96 11.19
N ARG A 290 -24.70 11.42 9.99
CA ARG A 290 -25.48 10.21 9.73
C ARG A 290 -24.61 8.97 9.55
N SER A 291 -25.24 7.80 9.57
CA SER A 291 -24.63 6.48 9.37
C SER A 291 -23.63 6.10 10.45
N LEU A 292 -23.80 6.61 11.67
CA LEU A 292 -22.93 6.30 12.81
C LEU A 292 -22.94 4.80 13.17
N ALA A 293 -24.00 4.08 12.81
CA ALA A 293 -24.08 2.62 12.96
C ALA A 293 -22.97 1.84 12.21
N TYR A 294 -22.21 2.49 11.30
CA TYR A 294 -21.03 1.90 10.65
C TYR A 294 -19.78 1.87 11.56
N ARG A 295 -19.86 2.46 12.76
CA ARG A 295 -18.81 2.42 13.79
C ARG A 295 -17.46 2.85 13.19
N VAL A 296 -16.40 2.10 13.47
CA VAL A 296 -15.03 2.33 12.99
C VAL A 296 -14.87 2.37 11.47
N GLY A 297 -15.89 1.99 10.69
CA GLY A 297 -15.91 2.25 9.24
C GLY A 297 -15.70 3.72 8.89
N ALA A 298 -15.95 4.64 9.86
CA ALA A 298 -15.67 6.06 9.75
C ALA A 298 -14.18 6.36 9.48
N PHE A 299 -13.29 5.38 9.69
CA PHE A 299 -11.84 5.50 9.48
C PHE A 299 -11.32 4.70 8.28
N GLN A 300 -12.20 4.33 7.33
CA GLN A 300 -11.79 3.67 6.10
C GLN A 300 -10.73 4.48 5.34
N ALA A 301 -10.92 5.78 5.12
CA ALA A 301 -9.94 6.56 4.35
C ALA A 301 -8.57 6.63 5.06
N LEU A 302 -8.52 6.78 6.39
CA LEU A 302 -7.25 6.70 7.14
C LEU A 302 -6.59 5.33 6.98
N SER A 303 -7.36 4.25 7.08
CA SER A 303 -6.85 2.87 6.91
C SER A 303 -6.38 2.59 5.48
N GLN A 304 -7.10 3.09 4.48
CA GLN A 304 -6.72 2.98 3.07
C GLN A 304 -5.47 3.79 2.76
N MET A 305 -5.33 5.01 3.29
CA MET A 305 -4.12 5.81 3.09
C MET A 305 -2.89 5.18 3.79
N ALA A 306 -3.09 4.49 4.92
CA ALA A 306 -2.07 3.64 5.51
C ALA A 306 -1.72 2.45 4.61
N LEU A 307 -2.71 1.73 4.07
CA LEU A 307 -2.52 0.62 3.12
C LEU A 307 -1.74 1.04 1.87
N LEU A 308 -2.09 2.18 1.27
CA LEU A 308 -1.38 2.75 0.12
C LEU A 308 0.01 3.27 0.50
N GLN A 309 0.26 3.44 1.82
CA GLN A 309 1.45 4.09 2.40
C GLN A 309 1.62 5.50 1.86
N GLU A 310 0.51 6.21 1.78
CA GLU A 310 0.40 7.56 1.25
C GLU A 310 -0.09 8.53 2.32
N LEU A 311 0.16 8.25 3.61
CA LEU A 311 -0.14 9.14 4.73
C LEU A 311 0.56 10.52 4.56
N PRO A 312 0.02 11.60 5.18
CA PRO A 312 0.69 12.89 5.21
C PRO A 312 2.15 12.81 5.65
N GLN A 313 2.99 13.71 5.15
CA GLN A 313 4.43 13.61 5.38
C GLN A 313 4.82 13.62 6.86
N ASP A 314 4.08 14.40 7.66
CA ASP A 314 4.21 14.61 9.10
C ASP A 314 3.45 13.57 9.95
N VAL A 315 2.76 12.61 9.32
CA VAL A 315 2.02 11.55 10.01
C VAL A 315 2.81 10.25 9.99
N ASN A 316 3.26 9.79 11.16
CA ASN A 316 4.00 8.54 11.29
C ASN A 316 3.05 7.33 11.16
N PRO A 317 3.34 6.33 10.29
CA PRO A 317 2.52 5.13 10.16
C PRO A 317 2.22 4.40 11.49
N ALA A 318 3.17 4.32 12.43
CA ALA A 318 2.93 3.70 13.73
C ALA A 318 1.95 4.50 14.60
N GLN A 319 1.91 5.82 14.47
CA GLN A 319 0.93 6.64 15.17
C GLN A 319 -0.49 6.32 14.67
N VAL A 320 -0.64 6.12 13.36
CA VAL A 320 -1.92 5.71 12.77
C VAL A 320 -2.32 4.31 13.23
N ARG A 321 -1.38 3.36 13.31
CA ARG A 321 -1.61 2.05 13.93
C ARG A 321 -2.17 2.19 15.34
N CYS A 322 -1.52 3.01 16.19
CA CYS A 322 -1.93 3.22 17.57
C CYS A 322 -3.32 3.89 17.66
N ALA A 323 -3.61 4.87 16.81
CA ALA A 323 -4.90 5.54 16.77
C ALA A 323 -6.03 4.58 16.34
N LEU A 324 -5.83 3.83 15.26
CA LEU A 324 -6.77 2.81 14.78
C LEU A 324 -6.97 1.70 15.82
N TYR A 325 -5.90 1.23 16.47
CA TYR A 325 -5.99 0.24 17.54
C TYR A 325 -6.87 0.73 18.69
N ALA A 326 -6.64 1.97 19.15
CA ALA A 326 -7.40 2.55 20.26
C ALA A 326 -8.90 2.59 19.95
N ILE A 327 -9.29 3.11 18.77
CA ILE A 327 -10.71 3.26 18.42
C ILE A 327 -11.39 1.92 18.09
N ILE A 328 -10.72 1.01 17.36
CA ILE A 328 -11.24 -0.33 17.07
C ILE A 328 -11.47 -1.07 18.37
N LYS A 329 -10.48 -1.07 19.27
CA LYS A 329 -10.62 -1.73 20.55
C LYS A 329 -11.78 -1.18 21.36
N LYS A 330 -11.87 0.15 21.46
CA LYS A 330 -12.93 0.83 22.20
C LYS A 330 -14.32 0.39 21.73
N GLN A 331 -14.60 0.42 20.43
CA GLN A 331 -15.94 0.10 19.91
C GLN A 331 -16.23 -1.41 19.83
N MET A 332 -15.24 -2.24 19.48
CA MET A 332 -15.46 -3.68 19.29
C MET A 332 -15.54 -4.47 20.60
N GLU A 333 -14.98 -3.94 21.70
CA GLU A 333 -15.09 -4.54 23.03
C GLU A 333 -16.28 -4.01 23.84
N ALA A 334 -17.03 -3.04 23.30
CA ALA A 334 -18.21 -2.51 23.98
C ALA A 334 -19.27 -3.62 24.18
N PRO A 335 -19.83 -3.77 25.40
CA PRO A 335 -20.89 -4.73 25.65
C PRO A 335 -22.08 -4.52 24.70
N GLY A 336 -22.62 -5.61 24.17
CA GLY A 336 -23.75 -5.58 23.26
C GLY A 336 -23.41 -5.31 21.79
N THR A 337 -22.14 -5.06 21.42
CA THR A 337 -21.74 -4.90 20.00
C THR A 337 -22.02 -6.16 19.16
N PHE A 338 -21.93 -7.33 19.79
CA PHE A 338 -22.25 -8.62 19.19
C PHE A 338 -23.40 -9.29 19.95
N ASP A 339 -24.25 -10.02 19.25
CA ASP A 339 -25.23 -10.91 19.85
C ASP A 339 -24.58 -12.21 20.39
N ALA A 340 -25.38 -13.10 20.97
CA ALA A 340 -24.90 -14.36 21.54
C ALA A 340 -24.32 -15.34 20.50
N ASN A 341 -24.64 -15.15 19.21
CA ASN A 341 -24.16 -15.98 18.10
C ASN A 341 -23.00 -15.31 17.32
N GLY A 342 -22.57 -14.12 17.74
CA GLY A 342 -21.47 -13.38 17.13
C GLY A 342 -21.86 -12.45 15.98
N TRP A 343 -23.14 -12.18 15.74
CA TRP A 343 -23.58 -11.19 14.75
C TRP A 343 -23.53 -9.77 15.31
N LEU A 344 -23.24 -8.78 14.47
CA LEU A 344 -23.27 -7.37 14.89
C LEU A 344 -24.69 -6.91 15.19
N THR A 345 -24.85 -6.09 16.21
CA THR A 345 -26.13 -5.47 16.59
C THR A 345 -26.15 -3.98 16.20
N LEU A 346 -27.35 -3.42 15.98
CA LEU A 346 -27.51 -2.01 15.64
C LEU A 346 -26.96 -1.09 16.74
N GLY A 347 -26.08 -0.15 16.38
CA GLY A 347 -25.62 0.88 17.31
C GLY A 347 -24.27 1.50 16.95
N PHE A 348 -23.91 2.55 17.68
CA PHE A 348 -22.60 3.21 17.58
C PHE A 348 -21.61 2.65 18.61
N TYR A 349 -22.05 2.51 19.86
CA TYR A 349 -21.28 1.95 20.97
C TYR A 349 -22.12 0.95 21.76
N GLY A 350 -21.89 -0.36 21.56
CA GLY A 350 -22.84 -1.39 22.01
C GLY A 350 -24.11 -1.42 21.16
N HIS A 351 -25.25 -1.84 21.75
CA HIS A 351 -26.57 -1.85 21.10
C HIS A 351 -27.32 -0.54 21.38
N GLN A 352 -27.56 0.24 20.32
CA GLN A 352 -28.17 1.57 20.32
C GLN A 352 -28.99 1.77 19.04
N PRO A 353 -30.11 1.03 18.85
CA PRO A 353 -30.86 1.01 17.59
C PRO A 353 -31.43 2.37 17.16
N GLU A 354 -31.59 3.32 18.09
CA GLU A 354 -32.04 4.68 17.83
C GLU A 354 -31.07 5.53 17.00
N ILE A 355 -29.79 5.14 16.92
CA ILE A 355 -28.79 5.83 16.09
C ILE A 355 -28.93 5.46 14.61
N ALA A 356 -29.67 4.39 14.29
CA ALA A 356 -29.76 3.83 12.96
C ALA A 356 -30.78 4.61 12.12
N GLU A 357 -30.36 5.15 10.98
CA GLU A 357 -31.27 5.74 10.00
C GLU A 357 -32.15 4.67 9.34
N GLY A 358 -33.29 5.07 8.75
CA GLY A 358 -34.25 4.14 8.14
C GLY A 358 -33.72 3.24 7.00
N TYR A 359 -32.52 3.51 6.48
CA TYR A 359 -31.84 2.65 5.51
C TYR A 359 -30.86 1.64 6.15
N ILE A 360 -30.73 1.61 7.47
CA ILE A 360 -29.79 0.75 8.20
C ILE A 360 -30.47 -0.56 8.61
N SER A 361 -29.74 -1.65 8.39
CA SER A 361 -30.06 -3.03 8.81
C SER A 361 -28.81 -3.75 9.32
N THR A 362 -28.95 -4.98 9.81
CA THR A 362 -27.80 -5.82 10.24
C THR A 362 -26.65 -5.81 9.23
N GLY A 363 -26.96 -5.98 7.94
CA GLY A 363 -25.93 -6.00 6.88
C GLY A 363 -25.15 -4.70 6.77
N SER A 364 -25.78 -3.57 7.11
CA SER A 364 -25.16 -2.27 7.00
C SER A 364 -23.98 -2.11 7.97
N LEU A 365 -24.05 -2.79 9.12
CA LEU A 365 -23.07 -2.72 10.20
C LEU A 365 -21.69 -3.23 9.78
N TYR A 366 -21.64 -4.11 8.79
CA TYR A 366 -20.42 -4.71 8.29
C TYR A 366 -19.50 -3.75 7.54
N LEU A 367 -19.92 -2.50 7.31
CA LEU A 367 -18.98 -1.48 6.82
C LEU A 367 -17.83 -1.23 7.80
N CYS A 368 -17.98 -1.58 9.08
CA CYS A 368 -16.92 -1.46 10.07
C CYS A 368 -15.64 -2.24 9.70
N THR A 369 -15.74 -3.29 8.87
CA THR A 369 -14.57 -4.06 8.40
C THR A 369 -13.60 -3.21 7.58
N THR A 370 -14.06 -2.11 6.99
CA THR A 370 -13.23 -1.19 6.21
C THR A 370 -12.24 -0.37 7.06
N ALA A 371 -12.33 -0.42 8.39
CA ALA A 371 -11.28 0.09 9.28
C ALA A 371 -9.99 -0.76 9.23
N PHE A 372 -10.08 -1.99 8.73
CA PHE A 372 -8.99 -2.99 8.77
C PHE A 372 -8.17 -3.08 7.48
N LEU A 373 -8.36 -2.18 6.51
CA LEU A 373 -7.65 -2.24 5.22
C LEU A 373 -6.12 -2.29 5.36
N ALA A 374 -5.55 -1.65 6.39
CA ALA A 374 -4.12 -1.70 6.69
C ALA A 374 -3.56 -3.11 6.98
N LEU A 375 -4.41 -4.12 7.25
CA LEU A 375 -3.97 -5.52 7.34
C LEU A 375 -3.39 -6.07 6.04
N GLY A 376 -3.70 -5.44 4.90
CA GLY A 376 -3.06 -5.72 3.61
C GLY A 376 -1.61 -5.25 3.51
N LEU A 377 -1.07 -4.58 4.52
CA LEU A 377 0.36 -4.27 4.59
C LEU A 377 1.15 -5.50 5.09
N PRO A 378 2.29 -5.81 4.45
CA PRO A 378 3.26 -6.76 4.97
C PRO A 378 3.80 -6.34 6.35
N GLN A 379 4.16 -7.31 7.19
CA GLN A 379 4.56 -7.10 8.59
C GLN A 379 5.83 -6.23 8.75
N GLN A 380 6.69 -6.20 7.73
CA GLN A 380 7.92 -5.40 7.70
C GLN A 380 7.71 -3.90 7.48
N THR A 381 6.49 -3.48 7.11
CA THR A 381 6.20 -2.06 6.84
C THR A 381 6.27 -1.25 8.13
N ALA A 382 6.60 0.04 8.04
CA ALA A 382 6.71 0.92 9.21
C ALA A 382 5.43 0.91 10.08
N PHE A 383 4.26 0.77 9.44
CA PHE A 383 2.98 0.66 10.13
C PHE A 383 2.97 -0.48 11.16
N TRP A 384 3.57 -1.64 10.88
CA TRP A 384 3.60 -2.79 11.79
C TRP A 384 4.92 -2.92 12.54
N ALA A 385 6.07 -2.65 11.91
CA ALA A 385 7.38 -2.91 12.50
C ALA A 385 7.87 -1.80 13.45
N ALA A 386 7.44 -0.56 13.25
CA ALA A 386 7.93 0.56 14.06
C ALA A 386 7.39 0.52 15.50
N PRO A 387 8.15 1.00 16.50
CA PRO A 387 7.69 1.12 17.87
C PRO A 387 6.39 1.94 17.96
N SER A 388 5.56 1.63 18.94
CA SER A 388 4.34 2.38 19.19
C SER A 388 4.68 3.79 19.66
N VAL A 389 3.98 4.77 19.09
CA VAL A 389 4.18 6.20 19.38
C VAL A 389 2.82 6.86 19.63
N PRO A 390 2.76 7.91 20.46
CA PRO A 390 1.51 8.64 20.68
C PRO A 390 1.01 9.26 19.37
N TYR A 391 -0.28 9.15 19.08
CA TYR A 391 -0.92 9.88 17.97
C TYR A 391 -1.23 11.32 18.36
N THR A 392 -1.61 12.16 17.40
CA THR A 392 -1.61 13.62 17.54
C THR A 392 -2.37 14.11 18.78
N GLN A 393 -3.59 13.62 19.03
CA GLN A 393 -4.35 14.04 20.20
C GLN A 393 -3.67 13.60 21.52
N GLN A 394 -3.10 12.41 21.60
CA GLN A 394 -2.33 12.00 22.79
C GLN A 394 -1.10 12.89 23.01
N GLN A 395 -0.46 13.37 21.93
CA GLN A 395 0.66 14.31 22.06
C GLN A 395 0.19 15.67 22.60
N ILE A 396 -0.87 16.23 22.03
CA ILE A 396 -1.41 17.54 22.40
C ILE A 396 -1.89 17.55 23.86
N TRP A 397 -2.69 16.55 24.24
CA TRP A 397 -3.27 16.46 25.59
C TRP A 397 -2.33 15.82 26.63
N GLY A 398 -1.16 15.34 26.20
CA GLY A 398 -0.16 14.66 27.05
C GLY A 398 1.12 15.47 27.30
N ASP A 399 1.05 16.80 27.20
CA ASP A 399 2.19 17.73 27.38
C ASP A 399 3.39 17.42 26.46
N LYS A 400 3.14 16.99 25.22
CA LYS A 400 4.17 16.80 24.18
C LYS A 400 4.12 17.91 23.13
N LYS A 401 4.99 17.83 22.11
CA LYS A 401 5.00 18.78 21.00
C LYS A 401 3.65 18.73 20.27
N ALA A 402 3.04 19.89 20.07
CA ALA A 402 1.81 20.06 19.31
C ALA A 402 2.14 20.82 18.00
N PRO A 403 2.29 20.12 16.86
CA PRO A 403 2.49 20.80 15.59
C PRO A 403 1.23 21.58 15.19
N ILE A 404 1.43 22.73 14.54
CA ILE A 404 0.34 23.52 13.98
C ILE A 404 -0.31 22.76 12.81
N ASP A 405 -1.64 22.74 12.75
CA ASP A 405 -2.40 22.23 11.60
C ASP A 405 -2.58 23.34 10.55
N HIS A 406 -2.58 22.96 9.28
CA HIS A 406 -2.69 23.90 8.15
C HIS A 406 -3.74 23.44 7.15
N ALA A 407 -4.41 24.41 6.52
CA ALA A 407 -5.34 24.15 5.43
C ALA A 407 -4.58 23.69 4.17
N PHE A 408 -5.21 22.81 3.41
CA PHE A 408 -4.72 22.37 2.12
C PHE A 408 -5.02 23.39 1.03
N TYR A 409 -3.96 23.82 0.33
CA TYR A 409 -4.03 24.72 -0.83
C TYR A 409 -3.44 24.01 -2.06
N PRO A 410 -4.24 23.73 -3.11
CA PRO A 410 -3.82 22.94 -4.26
C PRO A 410 -2.57 23.46 -5.01
N ASP A 411 -2.26 24.75 -4.88
CA ASP A 411 -1.23 25.45 -5.66
C ASP A 411 -0.17 26.18 -4.80
N ASN A 412 -0.09 25.92 -3.49
CA ASN A 412 0.98 26.49 -2.69
C ASN A 412 2.31 25.80 -3.02
N ALA A 413 3.01 26.33 -4.04
CA ALA A 413 4.38 26.00 -4.40
C ALA A 413 5.37 26.12 -3.22
N LYS A 414 4.97 26.75 -2.10
CA LYS A 414 5.73 26.80 -0.85
C LYS A 414 5.91 25.43 -0.18
N HIS A 415 5.07 24.44 -0.47
CA HIS A 415 5.10 23.13 0.21
C HIS A 415 5.51 21.95 -0.67
N ASN A 416 5.70 22.14 -1.99
CA ASN A 416 6.32 21.09 -2.79
C ASN A 416 7.82 21.03 -2.45
N PRO A 417 8.31 19.92 -1.88
CA PRO A 417 9.68 19.86 -1.43
C PRO A 417 10.62 19.99 -2.64
N VAL A 418 11.51 21.00 -2.59
CA VAL A 418 12.46 21.27 -3.67
C VAL A 418 13.57 20.22 -3.61
N TRP A 419 13.63 19.38 -4.63
CA TRP A 419 14.71 18.41 -4.79
C TRP A 419 16.02 19.11 -5.13
N GLN A 420 17.02 18.94 -4.27
CA GLN A 420 18.40 19.30 -4.53
C GLN A 420 19.09 18.13 -5.23
N THR A 421 19.63 18.36 -6.43
CA THR A 421 20.49 17.38 -7.11
C THR A 421 21.86 17.33 -6.45
N VAL A 422 22.23 16.16 -5.97
CA VAL A 422 23.54 15.88 -5.35
C VAL A 422 24.46 15.17 -6.34
N THR A 423 23.94 14.13 -6.99
CA THR A 423 24.59 13.44 -8.11
C THR A 423 23.72 13.67 -9.34
N ASP A 424 24.33 14.21 -10.39
CA ASP A 424 23.68 14.59 -11.63
C ASP A 424 23.53 13.38 -12.56
N SER A 425 22.37 13.26 -13.22
CA SER A 425 22.06 12.15 -14.14
C SER A 425 22.99 12.08 -15.34
N THR A 426 23.66 13.18 -15.68
CA THR A 426 24.66 13.26 -16.76
C THR A 426 26.07 12.90 -16.31
N SER A 427 26.26 12.43 -15.07
CA SER A 427 27.59 12.18 -14.48
C SER A 427 28.46 11.17 -15.24
N PHE A 428 27.89 10.36 -16.14
CA PHE A 428 28.61 9.43 -17.01
C PHE A 428 28.97 10.00 -18.39
N GLY A 429 28.63 11.25 -18.68
CA GLY A 429 28.83 11.86 -20.00
C GLY A 429 30.28 12.18 -20.36
N SER A 430 31.18 12.23 -19.38
CA SER A 430 32.62 12.33 -19.63
C SER A 430 33.44 11.88 -18.43
N ASP A 431 34.70 11.56 -18.69
CA ASP A 431 35.72 11.28 -17.65
C ASP A 431 35.80 12.37 -16.58
N LYS A 432 35.64 13.65 -16.97
CA LYS A 432 35.67 14.80 -16.06
C LYS A 432 34.43 14.83 -15.16
N LEU A 433 33.25 14.62 -15.72
CA LEU A 433 31.99 14.57 -14.97
C LEU A 433 31.96 13.37 -14.03
N PHE A 434 32.44 12.22 -14.50
CA PHE A 434 32.54 11.00 -13.72
C PHE A 434 33.44 11.21 -12.50
N LYS A 435 34.68 11.65 -12.71
CA LYS A 435 35.65 11.89 -11.62
C LYS A 435 35.19 12.96 -10.63
N LYS A 436 34.26 13.84 -10.99
CA LYS A 436 33.68 14.81 -10.06
C LYS A 436 32.78 14.14 -9.01
N GLN A 437 32.09 13.05 -9.37
CA GLN A 437 30.99 12.48 -8.56
C GLN A 437 31.20 11.02 -8.16
N TRP A 438 32.10 10.31 -8.84
CA TRP A 438 32.32 8.88 -8.69
C TRP A 438 33.80 8.56 -8.48
N ASN A 439 34.04 7.46 -7.77
CA ASN A 439 35.33 6.80 -7.64
C ASN A 439 35.27 5.43 -8.35
N ASN A 440 36.42 4.95 -8.80
CA ASN A 440 36.54 3.58 -9.29
C ASN A 440 36.56 2.60 -8.10
N PHE A 441 36.10 1.39 -8.36
CA PHE A 441 36.08 0.24 -7.44
C PHE A 441 35.10 0.37 -6.27
N TYR A 442 35.12 -0.61 -5.37
CA TYR A 442 34.43 -0.51 -4.10
C TYR A 442 35.15 0.49 -3.17
N PRO A 443 34.46 1.07 -2.17
CA PRO A 443 35.09 1.95 -1.18
C PRO A 443 36.29 1.32 -0.46
N TRP A 444 36.34 -0.01 -0.38
CA TRP A 444 37.41 -0.80 0.26
C TRP A 444 38.38 -1.48 -0.73
N GLY A 445 38.27 -1.21 -2.03
CA GLY A 445 39.22 -1.72 -3.04
C GLY A 445 38.57 -2.58 -4.12
N THR A 446 39.28 -3.61 -4.58
CA THR A 446 38.98 -4.30 -5.86
C THR A 446 38.20 -5.61 -5.74
N ASP A 447 38.02 -6.12 -4.53
CA ASP A 447 37.50 -7.47 -4.31
C ASP A 447 36.20 -7.40 -3.49
N HIS A 448 35.35 -8.41 -3.63
CA HIS A 448 34.14 -8.64 -2.83
C HIS A 448 33.89 -10.15 -2.67
N ASN A 449 32.65 -10.59 -2.45
CA ASN A 449 32.25 -11.95 -2.10
C ASN A 449 31.97 -12.84 -3.33
N GLY A 450 32.43 -12.43 -4.52
CA GLY A 450 32.33 -13.20 -5.76
C GLY A 450 33.70 -13.49 -6.40
N SER A 451 33.68 -14.07 -7.60
CA SER A 451 34.87 -14.48 -8.34
C SER A 451 35.41 -13.43 -9.32
N ALA A 452 34.91 -12.20 -9.28
CA ALA A 452 35.43 -11.10 -10.09
C ALA A 452 36.26 -10.11 -9.26
N ARG A 453 37.42 -9.73 -9.82
CA ARG A 453 38.26 -8.62 -9.35
C ARG A 453 38.07 -7.39 -10.23
N MET A 454 37.97 -6.23 -9.60
CA MET A 454 37.65 -4.97 -10.28
C MET A 454 38.89 -4.33 -10.91
N TYR A 455 38.80 -3.93 -12.18
CA TYR A 455 39.85 -3.26 -12.95
C TYR A 455 39.31 -2.00 -13.63
N LYS A 456 40.13 -0.94 -13.68
CA LYS A 456 39.72 0.32 -14.32
C LYS A 456 39.45 0.16 -15.82
N SER A 457 40.15 -0.74 -16.48
CA SER A 457 39.94 -1.08 -17.90
C SER A 457 38.56 -1.70 -18.19
N GLN A 458 37.85 -2.16 -17.15
CA GLN A 458 36.52 -2.75 -17.24
C GLN A 458 35.41 -1.73 -16.90
N ILE A 459 35.78 -0.46 -16.69
CA ILE A 459 34.88 0.66 -16.46
C ILE A 459 34.92 1.54 -17.71
N ILE A 460 33.88 1.47 -18.52
CA ILE A 460 33.81 2.14 -19.82
C ILE A 460 32.71 3.20 -19.76
N LEU A 461 33.05 4.43 -20.15
CA LEU A 461 32.09 5.53 -20.30
C LEU A 461 31.92 5.83 -21.78
N LYS A 462 30.71 5.68 -22.30
CA LYS A 462 30.40 5.95 -23.71
C LYS A 462 28.96 6.40 -23.85
N ASP A 463 28.71 7.44 -24.64
CA ASP A 463 27.36 7.94 -24.97
C ASP A 463 26.47 8.21 -23.73
N ASN A 464 27.06 8.77 -22.67
CA ASN A 464 26.42 9.00 -21.35
C ASN A 464 26.02 7.72 -20.59
N VAL A 465 26.55 6.57 -20.99
CA VAL A 465 26.32 5.27 -20.35
C VAL A 465 27.61 4.80 -19.67
N LEU A 466 27.47 4.32 -18.44
CA LEU A 466 28.45 3.49 -17.76
C LEU A 466 28.25 2.03 -18.18
N GLN A 467 29.28 1.42 -18.74
CA GLN A 467 29.35 -0.01 -19.00
C GLN A 467 30.38 -0.63 -18.05
N LEU A 468 29.93 -1.60 -17.26
CA LEU A 468 30.78 -2.50 -16.48
C LEU A 468 30.88 -3.82 -17.22
N LYS A 469 32.10 -4.23 -17.52
CA LYS A 469 32.38 -5.38 -18.37
C LYS A 469 33.04 -6.50 -17.57
N ALA A 470 32.48 -7.70 -17.61
CA ALA A 470 33.09 -8.90 -17.04
C ALA A 470 33.70 -9.78 -18.13
N THR A 471 34.96 -10.18 -17.96
CA THR A 471 35.69 -11.07 -18.87
C THR A 471 36.32 -12.21 -18.09
N LYS A 472 36.10 -13.45 -18.53
CA LYS A 472 36.68 -14.64 -17.91
C LYS A 472 38.19 -14.70 -18.16
N VAL A 473 38.96 -14.99 -17.13
CA VAL A 473 40.42 -15.19 -17.26
C VAL A 473 40.74 -16.63 -17.60
N LYS A 474 41.79 -16.85 -18.39
CA LYS A 474 42.24 -18.20 -18.76
C LYS A 474 42.75 -19.02 -17.57
N LYS A 475 43.30 -18.33 -16.56
CA LYS A 475 43.79 -18.91 -15.30
C LYS A 475 43.41 -17.97 -14.16
N ALA A 476 42.93 -18.54 -13.06
CA ALA A 476 42.50 -17.75 -11.91
C ALA A 476 43.61 -16.83 -11.36
N GLU A 477 43.25 -15.60 -11.01
CA GLU A 477 44.15 -14.54 -10.53
C GLU A 477 44.30 -14.54 -9.00
N GLY A 478 44.43 -15.74 -8.43
CA GLY A 478 44.42 -15.96 -6.98
C GLY A 478 43.01 -15.93 -6.40
N LYS A 479 42.90 -15.61 -5.11
CA LYS A 479 41.63 -15.57 -4.37
C LYS A 479 41.20 -14.14 -4.04
N SER A 480 39.89 -13.97 -3.83
CA SER A 480 39.33 -12.75 -3.27
C SER A 480 39.91 -12.48 -1.89
N LYS A 481 40.16 -11.21 -1.60
CA LYS A 481 40.58 -10.75 -0.26
C LYS A 481 39.44 -10.74 0.75
N LEU A 482 38.19 -10.87 0.33
CA LEU A 482 37.01 -10.87 1.20
C LEU A 482 36.35 -12.24 1.25
N ASP A 483 35.70 -12.53 2.37
CA ASP A 483 34.91 -13.75 2.57
C ASP A 483 33.88 -13.92 1.44
N PRO A 484 33.70 -15.13 0.87
CA PRO A 484 34.27 -16.42 1.29
C PRO A 484 35.60 -16.81 0.59
N HIS A 485 36.39 -15.82 0.14
CA HIS A 485 37.72 -16.02 -0.48
C HIS A 485 37.70 -16.89 -1.74
N LEU A 486 36.70 -16.69 -2.60
CA LEU A 486 36.55 -17.41 -3.87
C LEU A 486 37.73 -17.13 -4.83
N ASP A 487 38.04 -18.10 -5.69
CA ASP A 487 39.03 -17.92 -6.76
C ASP A 487 38.56 -16.81 -7.74
N ILE A 488 39.48 -15.92 -8.12
CA ILE A 488 39.22 -14.85 -9.07
C ILE A 488 39.29 -15.41 -10.49
N LYS A 489 38.12 -15.65 -11.09
CA LYS A 489 37.95 -16.21 -12.44
C LYS A 489 37.52 -15.16 -13.46
N TYR A 490 37.23 -13.94 -13.01
CA TYR A 490 36.77 -12.84 -13.86
C TYR A 490 37.50 -11.53 -13.55
N GLN A 491 37.75 -10.75 -14.58
CA GLN A 491 38.03 -9.33 -14.45
C GLN A 491 36.73 -8.57 -14.69
N SER A 492 36.37 -7.64 -13.79
CA SER A 492 35.13 -6.86 -13.90
C SER A 492 35.31 -5.40 -13.46
N GLY A 493 34.22 -4.65 -13.30
CA GLY A 493 34.20 -3.25 -12.86
C GLY A 493 33.23 -3.00 -11.72
N ALA A 494 33.57 -2.01 -10.89
CA ALA A 494 32.71 -1.42 -9.88
C ALA A 494 33.00 0.08 -9.77
N VAL A 495 32.02 0.88 -9.36
CA VAL A 495 32.15 2.31 -9.06
C VAL A 495 31.34 2.64 -7.82
N HIS A 496 31.74 3.67 -7.07
CA HIS A 496 30.95 4.18 -5.95
C HIS A 496 30.86 5.70 -5.97
N ALA A 497 29.73 6.24 -5.50
CA ALA A 497 29.52 7.68 -5.43
C ALA A 497 30.43 8.29 -4.35
N LYS A 498 30.95 9.49 -4.62
CA LYS A 498 31.71 10.28 -3.63
C LYS A 498 30.83 10.84 -2.52
N HIS A 499 29.56 11.09 -2.83
CA HIS A 499 28.59 11.51 -1.83
C HIS A 499 28.13 10.31 -1.00
N GLN A 500 28.15 10.48 0.32
CA GLN A 500 27.56 9.52 1.26
C GLN A 500 26.12 9.94 1.54
N VAL A 501 25.19 9.03 1.30
CA VAL A 501 23.76 9.25 1.57
C VAL A 501 23.55 9.18 3.07
N THR A 502 22.97 10.22 3.69
CA THR A 502 22.70 10.25 5.13
C THR A 502 21.34 10.88 5.38
N VAL A 503 20.34 10.03 5.60
CA VAL A 503 19.00 10.46 5.99
C VAL A 503 19.05 11.03 7.41
N SER A 504 18.67 12.28 7.58
CA SER A 504 18.88 13.03 8.83
C SER A 504 17.77 14.06 9.04
N ASN A 505 17.79 14.78 10.16
CA ASN A 505 16.89 15.91 10.38
C ASN A 505 17.07 17.04 9.34
N GLU A 506 18.31 17.30 8.91
CA GLU A 506 18.57 18.34 7.89
C GLU A 506 18.10 17.88 6.50
N TYR A 507 18.33 16.61 6.16
CA TYR A 507 17.96 16.00 4.88
C TYR A 507 17.08 14.77 5.11
N PRO A 508 15.78 14.96 5.38
CA PRO A 508 14.89 13.87 5.80
C PRO A 508 14.49 12.94 4.66
N VAL A 509 14.73 13.31 3.40
CA VAL A 509 14.36 12.49 2.24
C VAL A 509 15.47 12.47 1.21
N TYR A 510 15.81 11.27 0.75
CA TYR A 510 16.68 11.02 -0.40
C TYR A 510 15.92 10.23 -1.48
N LYS A 511 16.12 10.58 -2.74
CA LYS A 511 15.70 9.79 -3.90
C LYS A 511 16.93 9.39 -4.69
N ILE A 512 17.12 8.10 -4.86
CA ILE A 512 18.22 7.50 -5.61
C ILE A 512 17.59 6.74 -6.76
N SER A 513 18.02 7.03 -7.98
CA SER A 513 17.38 6.51 -9.18
C SER A 513 18.39 6.31 -10.29
N GLY A 514 18.17 5.31 -11.15
CA GLY A 514 18.96 5.10 -12.37
C GLY A 514 18.28 4.15 -13.34
N GLU A 515 18.69 4.19 -14.60
CA GLU A 515 18.23 3.27 -15.65
C GLU A 515 19.31 2.22 -15.92
N PHE A 516 18.91 0.95 -15.96
CA PHE A 516 19.84 -0.18 -16.07
C PHE A 516 19.42 -1.20 -17.13
N LYS A 517 20.43 -1.84 -17.72
CA LYS A 517 20.31 -3.11 -18.45
C LYS A 517 21.22 -4.13 -17.78
N ALA A 518 20.63 -5.13 -17.15
CA ALA A 518 21.31 -6.04 -16.23
C ALA A 518 21.38 -7.46 -16.80
N PRO A 519 22.56 -8.11 -16.78
CA PRO A 519 22.66 -9.52 -17.15
C PRO A 519 21.97 -10.40 -16.10
N THR A 520 21.25 -11.41 -16.58
CA THR A 520 20.47 -12.36 -15.76
C THR A 520 20.90 -13.81 -15.98
N ALA A 521 21.94 -14.04 -16.78
CA ALA A 521 22.49 -15.37 -17.01
C ALA A 521 23.11 -15.93 -15.73
N ALA A 522 23.05 -17.26 -15.56
CA ALA A 522 23.65 -17.96 -14.43
C ALA A 522 25.10 -17.51 -14.16
N GLY A 523 25.42 -17.27 -12.89
CA GLY A 523 26.74 -16.79 -12.46
C GLY A 523 27.03 -15.32 -12.73
N THR A 524 26.05 -14.52 -13.19
CA THR A 524 26.16 -13.05 -13.26
C THR A 524 25.50 -12.41 -12.04
N TRP A 525 26.16 -11.40 -11.46
CA TRP A 525 25.69 -10.72 -10.24
C TRP A 525 25.85 -9.18 -10.35
N PRO A 526 25.04 -8.52 -11.19
CA PRO A 526 24.96 -7.06 -11.22
C PRO A 526 24.21 -6.52 -10.00
N ALA A 527 24.69 -5.40 -9.45
CA ALA A 527 24.02 -4.74 -8.33
C ALA A 527 24.13 -3.21 -8.36
N PHE A 528 23.09 -2.55 -7.85
CA PHE A 528 23.00 -1.12 -7.53
C PHE A 528 22.43 -0.96 -6.11
N TRP A 529 23.28 -0.53 -5.18
CA TRP A 529 23.02 -0.75 -3.76
C TRP A 529 23.72 0.27 -2.86
N LEU A 530 23.26 0.35 -1.62
CA LEU A 530 23.77 1.21 -0.57
C LEU A 530 24.34 0.35 0.56
N THR A 531 25.48 0.72 1.11
CA THR A 531 26.05 0.02 2.26
C THR A 531 26.71 0.98 3.23
N ALA A 532 26.82 0.57 4.49
CA ALA A 532 27.38 1.39 5.55
C ALA A 532 28.80 1.90 5.22
N VAL A 533 29.05 3.17 5.50
CA VAL A 533 30.41 3.73 5.47
C VAL A 533 31.24 3.20 6.64
N ASN A 534 30.60 2.96 7.78
CA ASN A 534 31.23 2.51 9.01
C ASN A 534 30.67 1.15 9.43
N GLY A 535 31.47 0.09 9.21
CA GLY A 535 31.07 -1.29 9.52
C GLY A 535 30.15 -1.89 8.46
N TRP A 536 29.53 -3.02 8.81
CA TRP A 536 28.46 -3.66 8.04
C TRP A 536 27.71 -4.61 8.98
N PRO A 537 26.36 -4.67 8.95
CA PRO A 537 25.40 -3.79 8.25
C PRO A 537 25.35 -2.34 8.81
N PRO A 538 24.52 -1.40 8.29
CA PRO A 538 23.39 -1.55 7.34
C PRO A 538 23.72 -1.70 5.85
N GLU A 539 22.81 -2.32 5.09
CA GLU A 539 22.85 -2.41 3.62
C GLU A 539 21.45 -2.44 2.99
N THR A 540 21.31 -1.87 1.79
CA THR A 540 20.12 -2.07 0.97
C THR A 540 20.42 -2.15 -0.53
N ASP A 541 19.78 -3.11 -1.19
CA ASP A 541 19.85 -3.31 -2.63
C ASP A 541 18.65 -2.67 -3.33
N ILE A 542 18.92 -1.80 -4.31
CA ILE A 542 17.88 -1.17 -5.15
C ILE A 542 17.64 -2.04 -6.40
N LEU A 543 18.72 -2.61 -6.93
CA LEU A 543 18.75 -3.62 -8.00
C LEU A 543 19.79 -4.68 -7.63
N GLU A 544 19.39 -5.95 -7.70
CA GLU A 544 20.31 -7.08 -7.56
C GLU A 544 19.75 -8.30 -8.31
N PHE A 545 20.52 -8.86 -9.25
CA PHE A 545 20.17 -10.12 -9.92
C PHE A 545 21.16 -11.21 -9.53
N LYS A 546 20.67 -12.44 -9.34
CA LYS A 546 21.47 -13.59 -8.87
C LYS A 546 21.39 -14.77 -9.84
N GLY A 547 21.87 -14.56 -11.05
CA GLY A 547 21.93 -15.61 -12.06
C GLY A 547 20.58 -16.05 -12.62
N ASP A 548 19.53 -15.23 -12.42
CA ASP A 548 18.21 -15.38 -13.01
C ASP A 548 17.57 -14.01 -13.28
N ALA A 549 16.35 -14.01 -13.84
CA ALA A 549 15.57 -12.82 -14.15
C ALA A 549 14.85 -12.20 -12.94
N THR A 550 15.12 -12.67 -11.72
CA THR A 550 14.50 -12.14 -10.51
C THR A 550 15.36 -11.02 -9.95
N ASN A 551 14.84 -9.81 -9.95
CA ASN A 551 15.44 -8.69 -9.21
C ASN A 551 15.11 -8.83 -7.71
N TRP A 552 16.13 -8.67 -6.87
CA TRP A 552 16.04 -8.67 -5.42
C TRP A 552 16.25 -7.24 -4.91
N GLN A 553 15.27 -6.74 -4.16
CA GLN A 553 15.40 -5.51 -3.39
C GLN A 553 15.49 -5.91 -1.93
N ASN A 554 16.69 -5.92 -1.36
CA ASN A 554 16.93 -6.34 0.01
C ASN A 554 17.22 -5.15 0.93
N THR A 555 17.00 -5.35 2.21
CA THR A 555 17.58 -4.53 3.28
C THR A 555 18.09 -5.42 4.38
N PHE A 556 19.38 -5.27 4.70
CA PHE A 556 20.03 -5.91 5.84
C PHE A 556 20.20 -4.89 6.97
N ILE A 557 19.55 -5.18 8.10
CA ILE A 557 19.72 -4.41 9.35
C ILE A 557 20.69 -5.16 10.27
N THR A 558 20.51 -6.49 10.37
CA THR A 558 21.42 -7.44 10.99
C THR A 558 21.44 -8.71 10.13
N PRO A 559 22.40 -9.64 10.31
CA PRO A 559 22.39 -10.92 9.57
C PRO A 559 21.11 -11.74 9.77
N GLN A 560 20.37 -11.53 10.87
CA GLN A 560 19.09 -12.20 11.17
C GLN A 560 17.87 -11.35 10.79
N ASN A 561 18.06 -10.08 10.43
CA ASN A 561 17.01 -9.17 10.04
C ASN A 561 17.28 -8.65 8.62
N CYS A 562 16.84 -9.47 7.65
CA CYS A 562 16.83 -9.15 6.25
C CYS A 562 15.39 -9.15 5.74
N THR A 563 15.03 -8.10 5.00
CA THR A 563 13.74 -7.99 4.32
C THR A 563 13.97 -7.94 2.81
N THR A 564 13.18 -8.69 2.04
CA THR A 564 13.34 -8.82 0.59
C THR A 564 12.02 -8.62 -0.14
N ILE A 565 12.04 -7.83 -1.22
CA ILE A 565 11.02 -7.79 -2.27
C ILE A 565 11.63 -8.39 -3.54
N LYS A 566 10.85 -9.23 -4.25
CA LYS A 566 11.28 -9.86 -5.51
C LYS A 566 10.39 -9.43 -6.66
N THR A 567 10.97 -9.16 -7.82
CA THR A 567 10.24 -8.87 -9.05
C THR A 567 10.94 -9.55 -10.22
N THR A 568 10.21 -10.36 -10.99
CA THR A 568 10.73 -11.00 -12.19
C THR A 568 10.66 -10.04 -13.37
N LEU A 569 11.77 -9.91 -14.11
CA LEU A 569 11.94 -9.07 -15.29
C LEU A 569 12.68 -9.87 -16.36
N ASP A 570 11.92 -10.54 -17.22
CA ASP A 570 12.47 -11.44 -18.25
C ASP A 570 13.29 -10.70 -19.32
N ASP A 571 13.08 -9.39 -19.48
CA ASP A 571 13.72 -8.50 -20.45
C ASP A 571 14.77 -7.56 -19.84
N ALA A 572 15.27 -7.86 -18.64
CA ALA A 572 16.16 -6.99 -17.87
C ALA A 572 17.47 -6.62 -18.59
N LEU A 573 17.95 -7.44 -19.54
CA LEU A 573 19.17 -7.14 -20.33
C LEU A 573 18.82 -6.42 -21.65
N GLU A 574 17.62 -6.67 -22.17
CA GLU A 574 17.12 -6.21 -23.46
C GLU A 574 16.58 -4.77 -23.38
N GLN A 575 15.87 -4.45 -22.29
CA GLN A 575 15.20 -3.16 -22.07
C GLN A 575 15.85 -2.36 -20.95
N TRP A 576 15.73 -1.03 -21.05
CA TRP A 576 16.11 -0.15 -19.96
C TRP A 576 14.98 -0.12 -18.94
N HIS A 577 15.28 -0.54 -17.71
CA HIS A 577 14.36 -0.40 -16.58
C HIS A 577 14.86 0.67 -15.62
N THR A 578 13.95 1.45 -15.06
CA THR A 578 14.25 2.46 -14.04
C THR A 578 14.12 1.85 -12.66
N TYR A 579 15.18 1.91 -11.87
CA TYR A 579 15.19 1.45 -10.48
C TYR A 579 15.33 2.65 -9.57
N THR A 580 14.42 2.79 -8.61
CA THR A 580 14.40 3.91 -7.67
C THR A 580 14.22 3.44 -6.25
N ALA A 581 15.01 3.99 -5.32
CA ALA A 581 14.75 3.95 -3.89
C ALA A 581 14.51 5.35 -3.34
N ILE A 582 13.45 5.51 -2.55
CA ILE A 582 13.18 6.72 -1.76
C ILE A 582 13.41 6.36 -0.29
N LEU A 583 14.41 6.99 0.32
CA LEU A 583 14.69 6.84 1.75
C LEU A 583 14.09 8.03 2.48
N LYS A 584 13.23 7.77 3.47
CA LYS A 584 12.53 8.80 4.25
C LYS A 584 12.75 8.59 5.74
N ARG A 585 13.17 9.63 6.45
CA ARG A 585 13.29 9.63 7.91
C ARG A 585 11.91 9.41 8.54
N ILE A 586 11.82 8.48 9.48
CA ILE A 586 10.63 8.25 10.31
C ILE A 586 10.84 8.91 11.68
N ASP A 587 11.96 8.62 12.33
CA ASP A 587 12.37 9.19 13.61
C ASP A 587 13.91 9.26 13.70
N ASP A 588 14.45 9.49 14.90
CA ASP A 588 15.91 9.64 15.12
C ASP A 588 16.71 8.35 14.89
N GLU A 589 16.06 7.20 14.88
CA GLU A 589 16.68 5.89 14.72
C GLU A 589 16.29 5.23 13.39
N HIS A 590 15.10 5.53 12.87
CA HIS A 590 14.49 4.75 11.81
C HIS A 590 14.20 5.51 10.52
N THR A 591 14.43 4.82 9.40
CA THR A 591 14.24 5.28 8.02
C THR A 591 13.38 4.26 7.28
N SER A 592 12.39 4.71 6.50
CA SER A 592 11.72 3.84 5.53
C SER A 592 12.43 3.89 4.19
N ILE A 593 12.44 2.78 3.46
CA ILE A 593 13.00 2.68 2.11
C ILE A 593 11.94 2.13 1.18
N THR A 594 11.41 2.97 0.30
CA THR A 594 10.41 2.58 -0.70
C THR A 594 11.08 2.29 -2.03
N TYR A 595 10.79 1.15 -2.63
CA TYR A 595 11.36 0.71 -3.90
C TYR A 595 10.37 0.83 -5.04
N TYR A 596 10.88 1.22 -6.20
CA TYR A 596 10.15 1.31 -7.45
C TYR A 596 10.94 0.68 -8.59
N ILE A 597 10.23 0.04 -9.50
CA ILE A 597 10.72 -0.38 -10.81
C ILE A 597 9.76 0.18 -11.84
N ASP A 598 10.28 0.92 -12.82
CA ASP A 598 9.50 1.57 -13.89
C ASP A 598 8.36 2.44 -13.35
N ASP A 599 8.68 3.24 -12.32
CA ASP A 599 7.76 4.11 -11.57
C ASP A 599 6.62 3.38 -10.84
N GLU A 600 6.62 2.06 -10.84
CA GLU A 600 5.69 1.23 -10.07
C GLU A 600 6.29 0.86 -8.72
N LYS A 601 5.59 1.20 -7.63
CA LYS A 601 6.02 0.86 -6.26
C LYS A 601 5.99 -0.65 -6.05
N LYS A 602 7.12 -1.24 -5.66
CA LYS A 602 7.26 -2.68 -5.38
C LYS A 602 7.13 -3.01 -3.90
N GLY A 603 7.46 -2.08 -3.01
CA GLY A 603 7.21 -2.20 -1.58
C GLY A 603 8.03 -1.22 -0.76
N GLU A 604 7.95 -1.36 0.56
CA GLU A 604 8.68 -0.52 1.52
C GLU A 604 9.27 -1.36 2.65
N HIS A 605 10.50 -1.06 3.03
CA HIS A 605 11.18 -1.65 4.19
C HIS A 605 11.33 -0.62 5.31
N TYR A 606 11.10 -1.06 6.55
CA TYR A 606 11.40 -0.29 7.74
C TYR A 606 12.80 -0.62 8.26
N THR A 607 13.63 0.40 8.51
CA THR A 607 15.07 0.22 8.76
C THR A 607 15.56 1.08 9.91
N ASN A 608 16.75 0.82 10.41
CA ASN A 608 17.43 1.66 11.41
C ASN A 608 18.52 2.55 10.79
N PHE A 609 18.28 3.07 9.57
CA PHE A 609 19.33 3.74 8.77
C PHE A 609 19.47 5.24 9.06
N THR A 610 18.66 5.82 9.95
CA THR A 610 18.74 7.26 10.26
C THR A 610 20.11 7.62 10.81
N ASN A 611 20.66 8.74 10.32
CA ASN A 611 21.97 9.27 10.66
C ASN A 611 23.15 8.32 10.34
N LYS A 612 22.92 7.19 9.65
CA LYS A 612 23.98 6.29 9.20
C LYS A 612 24.41 6.69 7.78
N PRO A 613 25.68 7.08 7.57
CA PRO A 613 26.16 7.40 6.23
C PRO A 613 26.34 6.12 5.40
N LEU A 614 25.86 6.15 4.16
CA LEU A 614 25.85 5.02 3.23
C LEU A 614 26.59 5.36 1.93
N TRP A 615 27.42 4.44 1.44
CA TRP A 615 28.01 4.47 0.10
C TRP A 615 27.01 3.95 -0.93
N LEU A 616 26.83 4.66 -2.05
CA LEU A 616 26.11 4.14 -3.21
C LEU A 616 27.10 3.46 -4.16
N ILE A 617 26.83 2.21 -4.55
CA ILE A 617 27.72 1.35 -5.34
C ILE A 617 26.99 0.82 -6.57
N ILE A 618 27.69 0.76 -7.71
CA ILE A 618 27.28 0.00 -8.90
C ILE A 618 28.40 -0.99 -9.21
N ASN A 619 28.10 -2.28 -9.29
CA ASN A 619 29.09 -3.29 -9.66
C ASN A 619 28.51 -4.39 -10.55
N LEU A 620 29.41 -5.08 -11.23
CA LEU A 620 29.14 -6.37 -11.86
C LEU A 620 30.04 -7.42 -11.20
N GLN A 621 29.51 -8.11 -10.20
CA GLN A 621 30.17 -9.27 -9.61
C GLN A 621 29.82 -10.54 -10.40
N MET A 622 30.59 -11.62 -10.21
CA MET A 622 30.38 -12.90 -10.89
C MET A 622 30.43 -14.04 -9.88
N GLU A 623 29.64 -15.08 -10.12
CA GLU A 623 29.47 -16.27 -9.29
C GLU A 623 29.15 -15.95 -7.80
N GLY A 624 29.37 -16.89 -6.88
CA GLY A 624 29.00 -16.73 -5.48
C GLY A 624 27.50 -16.92 -5.29
N SER A 625 26.79 -15.89 -4.80
CA SER A 625 25.34 -15.97 -4.58
C SER A 625 24.53 -16.11 -5.87
N SER A 626 25.11 -15.80 -7.04
CA SER A 626 24.49 -16.03 -8.35
C SER A 626 24.74 -17.44 -8.92
N GLY A 627 25.27 -18.36 -8.11
CA GLY A 627 25.62 -19.72 -8.52
C GLY A 627 27.03 -19.86 -9.11
N GLU A 628 27.40 -21.09 -9.47
CA GLU A 628 28.68 -21.42 -10.08
C GLU A 628 28.57 -21.59 -11.61
N LYS A 629 29.74 -21.52 -12.29
CA LYS A 629 29.88 -21.56 -13.74
C LYS A 629 29.23 -20.36 -14.41
N GLY A 630 29.80 -19.18 -14.14
CA GLY A 630 29.46 -17.98 -14.89
C GLY A 630 29.77 -18.11 -16.40
N PRO A 631 29.27 -17.18 -17.22
CA PRO A 631 29.44 -17.21 -18.68
C PRO A 631 30.92 -17.27 -19.08
N ASP A 632 31.21 -17.96 -20.19
CA ASP A 632 32.52 -17.89 -20.86
C ASP A 632 32.63 -16.64 -21.75
N ALA A 633 31.49 -16.20 -22.28
CA ALA A 633 31.39 -15.00 -23.08
C ALA A 633 31.49 -13.73 -22.23
N GLU A 634 31.91 -12.64 -22.88
CA GLU A 634 31.88 -11.31 -22.28
C GLU A 634 30.46 -10.97 -21.80
N THR A 635 30.36 -10.48 -20.57
CA THR A 635 29.10 -10.07 -19.95
C THR A 635 29.15 -8.58 -19.64
N ASN A 636 28.06 -7.87 -19.92
CA ASN A 636 27.99 -6.41 -19.78
C ASN A 636 26.82 -5.99 -18.90
N PHE A 637 27.07 -5.04 -18.00
CA PHE A 637 26.07 -4.36 -17.18
C PHE A 637 26.10 -2.87 -17.50
N TYR A 638 24.95 -2.30 -17.86
CA TYR A 638 24.87 -0.91 -18.28
C TYR A 638 24.03 -0.08 -17.32
N ALA A 639 24.48 1.15 -17.06
CA ALA A 639 23.80 2.13 -16.24
C ALA A 639 23.83 3.52 -16.90
N LYS A 640 22.71 4.23 -16.85
CA LYS A 640 22.63 5.64 -17.28
C LYS A 640 21.63 6.40 -16.41
N ASN A 641 21.64 7.73 -16.53
CA ASN A 641 20.73 8.62 -15.80
C ASN A 641 20.73 8.42 -14.28
N VAL A 642 21.84 7.94 -13.70
CA VAL A 642 21.95 7.68 -12.26
C VAL A 642 22.03 9.01 -11.51
N SER A 643 21.11 9.23 -10.58
CA SER A 643 21.01 10.47 -9.80
C SER A 643 20.78 10.20 -8.32
N ILE A 644 21.28 11.12 -7.50
CA ILE A 644 20.98 11.24 -6.08
C ILE A 644 20.38 12.62 -5.90
N LYS A 645 19.15 12.67 -5.40
CA LYS A 645 18.46 13.90 -5.02
C LYS A 645 18.10 13.84 -3.55
N ARG A 646 18.00 15.00 -2.91
CA ARG A 646 17.56 15.12 -1.51
C ARG A 646 16.66 16.31 -1.29
N ILE A 647 15.85 16.25 -0.25
CA ILE A 647 15.03 17.37 0.22
C ILE A 647 15.66 17.88 1.50
N LYS A 648 15.80 19.20 1.62
CA LYS A 648 16.19 19.85 2.87
C LYS A 648 14.94 20.13 3.71
N ALA A 649 14.99 19.86 5.02
CA ALA A 649 13.92 20.27 5.93
C ALA A 649 13.74 21.80 5.86
N GLN A 650 12.48 22.25 5.81
CA GLN A 650 12.12 23.67 5.75
C GLN A 650 12.03 24.27 7.15
#